data_AF-A0AAN5BZI4-F1
#
_entry.id   AF-A0AAN5BZI4-F1
#
_cell.length_a   1.000
_cell.length_b   1.000
_cell.length_c   1.000
_cell.angle_alpha   90.00
_cell.angle_beta   90.00
_cell.angle_gamma   90.00
#
_symmetry.space_group_name_H-M   'P 1'
#
loop_
_entity.id
_entity.type
_entity.pdbx_description
1 polymer ?
#
loop_
_entity_poly.entity_id
_entity_poly.type
_entity_poly.pdbx_seq_one_letter_code
_entity_poly.pdbx_strand_id
1 'polypeptide(L)'
;MLEAETAAREQAEEENKRLRDDALRLKSEMSSIIVSTRPTQRDRVESMHSYSAVSDRELNRNTNPSSSSSSTLVMELELLKQENAELRKEVSAQTSMLTSRNREKERLYQEIEELKLGQRRDGGRSIAGDSIFDRSASRAHGRPSSRASDGTAPYPGDDAEREDLEVRNGQLRDQVSALKLDNQAVRTELEEYKRELEEYKKELETLDKAYQERGKEVETFDKAYQADMDQAEEEMQKLQQDLQNLEQERDRALLMADEHNAAFQDLRAEAQDELEALGEELDQKTEECQRLGEELKIQDENLRALQAEMRSASEGIIRLEEDAQNNMQRYKAVQQELEDCNREMESFEKSLFEANTKVQRLTVQIESSQNEIAFLREEQDGDKIRIGDLESELKTYKMSLQSEKDKARELEERLTEERHQREVVGSKEKQEVQRIVNELNREASAAKEEARKLKKSLSAQEIETNTWRERLMDLENNLRETLGDLTGSRSSLISKIMELQKNLESTAWELESTRSKLDETESLLRNRDALLESHGLESRKLAELLERERHSRRADKQSFEQALKSHHQASRTITQNNSRITELENARNQDRKRFTNLEQQFKDQLNERNTMLLMIWKRLSAMCGPDWAHSNSLINGNLPSQEVIGNILFWPGFSRNLLLAVKTLENVILGFKNRIKGVERDLTKQYQAVEHTLSLRIKKLDRLEESMMSIRAQQHKLGQSGLSPEMAKLRGENRLLKAELNLLQSHSRSRGPAGIGPGSPRLESGADLDPTSLVRHNSMVEKPANPNNSRGLTRSSTSGIPQPSHVSSTTTLADGAGAMVHSSRTRHAVGDQGNNEKWIQRLHELEKRLKQEREARLLDRNGARKRLEERDAENQRLRAQLERERVRKDMSTDYSGDNNAGLARGQNLRMIQGTAHDSGDGYGNHRDDDDPSSSDGEGICVDIEV
;
A
#
# COMPACT_ATOMS: atom_id res chain seq x y z
N MET A 1 21.85 -13.01 -51.28
CA MET A 1 22.75 -14.07 -50.73
C MET A 1 23.86 -13.44 -49.91
N LEU A 2 24.73 -12.59 -50.48
CA LEU A 2 25.74 -11.82 -49.75
C LEU A 2 25.16 -11.01 -48.57
N GLU A 3 24.00 -10.38 -48.75
CA GLU A 3 23.27 -9.66 -47.68
C GLU A 3 22.80 -10.57 -46.55
N ALA A 4 22.42 -11.82 -46.86
CA ALA A 4 22.06 -12.81 -45.84
C ALA A 4 23.31 -13.33 -45.09
N GLU A 5 24.47 -13.43 -45.77
CA GLU A 5 25.73 -13.82 -45.14
C GLU A 5 26.36 -12.69 -44.30
N THR A 6 26.04 -11.42 -44.60
CA THR A 6 26.41 -10.27 -43.77
C THR A 6 25.46 -10.11 -42.60
N ALA A 7 24.14 -10.21 -42.79
CA ALA A 7 23.17 -10.23 -41.69
C ALA A 7 23.43 -11.39 -40.71
N ALA A 8 23.74 -12.60 -41.20
CA ALA A 8 24.11 -13.73 -40.34
C ALA A 8 25.44 -13.52 -39.58
N ARG A 9 26.41 -12.78 -40.14
CA ARG A 9 27.62 -12.38 -39.40
C ARG A 9 27.31 -11.31 -38.36
N GLU A 10 26.54 -10.28 -38.71
CA GLU A 10 26.17 -9.20 -37.80
C GLU A 10 25.38 -9.74 -36.60
N GLN A 11 24.43 -10.65 -36.83
CA GLN A 11 23.69 -11.38 -35.79
C GLN A 11 24.63 -12.24 -34.92
N ALA A 12 25.59 -12.95 -35.51
CA ALA A 12 26.55 -13.76 -34.75
C ALA A 12 27.58 -12.92 -33.96
N GLU A 13 27.89 -11.70 -34.43
CA GLU A 13 28.73 -10.72 -33.74
C GLU A 13 27.97 -10.02 -32.59
N GLU A 14 26.69 -9.67 -32.80
CA GLU A 14 25.76 -9.24 -31.74
C GLU A 14 25.61 -10.31 -30.65
N GLU A 15 25.41 -11.58 -31.01
CA GLU A 15 25.29 -12.68 -30.06
C GLU A 15 26.60 -12.91 -29.30
N ASN A 16 27.75 -12.87 -29.99
CA ASN A 16 29.08 -12.90 -29.34
C ASN A 16 29.30 -11.72 -28.39
N LYS A 17 28.73 -10.56 -28.67
CA LYS A 17 28.81 -9.37 -27.81
C LYS A 17 27.94 -9.55 -26.57
N ARG A 18 26.68 -9.95 -26.71
CA ARG A 18 25.77 -10.28 -25.59
C ARG A 18 26.39 -11.34 -24.68
N LEU A 19 26.89 -12.44 -25.23
CA LEU A 19 27.55 -13.50 -24.47
C LEU A 19 28.81 -13.02 -23.71
N ARG A 20 29.53 -12.01 -24.21
CA ARG A 20 30.67 -11.40 -23.49
C ARG A 20 30.21 -10.46 -22.38
N ASP A 21 29.17 -9.67 -22.62
CA ASP A 21 28.61 -8.75 -21.64
C ASP A 21 27.94 -9.53 -20.48
N ASP A 22 27.22 -10.62 -20.78
CA ASP A 22 26.68 -11.55 -19.77
C ASP A 22 27.77 -12.31 -19.03
N ALA A 23 28.85 -12.73 -19.70
CA ALA A 23 30.00 -13.35 -19.02
C ALA A 23 30.74 -12.37 -18.09
N LEU A 24 30.85 -11.09 -18.48
CA LEU A 24 31.38 -10.03 -17.61
C LEU A 24 30.45 -9.75 -16.42
N ARG A 25 29.13 -9.73 -16.65
CA ARG A 25 28.12 -9.56 -15.61
C ARG A 25 28.14 -10.71 -14.60
N LEU A 26 28.08 -11.97 -15.06
CA LEU A 26 28.19 -13.16 -14.21
C LEU A 26 29.50 -13.17 -13.41
N LYS A 27 30.61 -12.73 -14.01
CA LYS A 27 31.90 -12.57 -13.31
C LYS A 27 31.87 -11.46 -12.26
N SER A 28 31.10 -10.39 -12.46
CA SER A 28 30.87 -9.33 -11.48
C SER A 28 29.95 -9.80 -10.32
N GLU A 29 28.87 -10.51 -10.63
CA GLU A 29 27.96 -11.09 -9.64
C GLU A 29 28.70 -12.15 -8.78
N MET A 30 29.46 -13.06 -9.40
CA MET A 30 30.32 -14.04 -8.71
C MET A 30 31.38 -13.34 -7.82
N SER A 31 31.98 -12.25 -8.28
CA SER A 31 32.96 -11.48 -7.48
C SER A 31 32.31 -10.79 -6.28
N SER A 32 31.03 -10.41 -6.38
CA SER A 32 30.29 -9.74 -5.31
C SER A 32 29.92 -10.69 -4.17
N ILE A 33 29.66 -11.96 -4.46
CA ILE A 33 29.32 -13.00 -3.47
C ILE A 33 30.51 -13.32 -2.53
N ILE A 34 31.75 -13.22 -3.03
CA ILE A 34 32.97 -13.67 -2.32
C ILE A 34 33.42 -12.69 -1.21
N VAL A 35 32.96 -11.44 -1.20
CA VAL A 35 33.48 -10.39 -0.31
C VAL A 35 32.78 -10.33 1.06
N SER A 36 31.60 -10.94 1.21
CA SER A 36 30.69 -10.66 2.35
C SER A 36 30.66 -11.71 3.48
N THR A 37 31.80 -12.25 3.93
CA THR A 37 31.86 -13.05 5.18
C THR A 37 33.13 -12.80 6.02
N ARG A 38 33.01 -12.09 7.15
CA ARG A 38 33.99 -12.06 8.28
C ARG A 38 33.32 -11.63 9.60
N PRO A 39 33.89 -11.91 10.79
CA PRO A 39 33.16 -12.76 11.74
C PRO A 39 33.07 -12.24 13.20
N THR A 40 32.25 -12.91 14.02
CA THR A 40 32.20 -12.78 15.48
C THR A 40 32.15 -14.16 16.17
N GLN A 41 32.83 -14.31 17.31
CA GLN A 41 32.98 -15.57 18.04
C GLN A 41 31.79 -15.89 18.97
N ARG A 42 31.48 -17.18 19.19
CA ARG A 42 31.87 -17.90 20.43
C ARG A 42 31.44 -19.38 20.51
N ASP A 43 32.42 -20.19 20.96
CA ASP A 43 32.39 -21.29 21.95
C ASP A 43 31.38 -22.47 21.90
N ARG A 44 31.90 -23.64 22.29
CA ARG A 44 31.32 -25.01 22.40
C ARG A 44 31.03 -25.73 21.07
N VAL A 45 31.62 -26.90 20.71
CA VAL A 45 32.06 -28.15 21.38
C VAL A 45 31.02 -29.29 21.25
N GLU A 46 31.54 -30.48 20.91
CA GLU A 46 30.97 -31.85 20.97
C GLU A 46 30.17 -32.46 19.79
N SER A 47 30.36 -33.79 19.65
CA SER A 47 29.67 -34.84 18.86
C SER A 47 29.33 -34.57 17.38
N MET A 48 29.93 -35.20 16.36
CA MET A 48 30.15 -36.64 16.03
C MET A 48 28.92 -37.44 15.56
N HIS A 49 29.18 -38.38 14.62
CA HIS A 49 28.38 -39.52 14.18
C HIS A 49 27.27 -39.35 13.09
N SER A 50 27.74 -39.18 11.85
CA SER A 50 27.76 -40.22 10.78
C SER A 50 26.49 -40.90 10.17
N TYR A 51 26.66 -41.16 8.86
CA TYR A 51 26.25 -42.35 8.04
C TYR A 51 24.85 -42.48 7.40
N SER A 52 24.83 -43.33 6.34
CA SER A 52 23.74 -43.67 5.39
C SER A 52 23.36 -42.56 4.39
N ALA A 53 23.80 -42.51 3.13
CA ALA A 53 24.41 -43.48 2.20
C ALA A 53 23.47 -44.57 1.63
N VAL A 54 23.37 -44.59 0.29
CA VAL A 54 22.97 -45.63 -0.71
C VAL A 54 22.82 -44.85 -2.04
N SER A 55 23.80 -44.96 -2.96
CA SER A 55 23.78 -45.78 -4.19
C SER A 55 22.97 -45.14 -5.34
N ASP A 56 23.38 -45.17 -6.61
CA ASP A 56 24.33 -46.10 -7.25
C ASP A 56 25.17 -45.47 -8.39
N ARG A 57 26.26 -46.16 -8.80
CA ARG A 57 26.91 -46.26 -10.14
C ARG A 57 27.11 -45.04 -11.08
N GLU A 58 28.20 -44.89 -11.86
CA GLU A 58 29.48 -45.64 -12.01
C GLU A 58 30.53 -44.74 -12.75
N LEU A 59 31.67 -45.31 -13.20
CA LEU A 59 32.65 -44.70 -14.16
C LEU A 59 33.57 -43.53 -13.71
N ASN A 60 34.27 -43.74 -12.59
CA ASN A 60 35.73 -43.95 -12.57
C ASN A 60 36.67 -43.16 -13.54
N ARG A 61 37.71 -42.50 -12.94
CA ARG A 61 39.15 -42.51 -13.36
C ARG A 61 39.90 -41.15 -13.54
N ASN A 62 40.15 -40.47 -12.42
CA ASN A 62 41.50 -40.21 -11.84
C ASN A 62 42.74 -40.78 -12.61
N THR A 63 43.93 -40.18 -12.72
CA THR A 63 44.69 -39.27 -11.81
C THR A 63 45.75 -38.40 -12.52
N ASN A 64 46.31 -37.42 -11.79
CA ASN A 64 47.69 -36.86 -11.93
C ASN A 64 48.79 -37.97 -11.73
N PRO A 65 50.14 -37.74 -11.82
CA PRO A 65 50.90 -36.47 -11.85
C PRO A 65 52.10 -36.40 -12.86
N SER A 66 52.94 -35.35 -12.69
CA SER A 66 54.36 -35.21 -13.07
C SER A 66 54.79 -34.77 -14.50
N SER A 67 55.22 -33.51 -14.56
CA SER A 67 56.45 -33.02 -15.25
C SER A 67 56.48 -32.79 -16.78
N SER A 68 57.23 -31.74 -17.14
CA SER A 68 57.82 -31.41 -18.46
C SER A 68 56.91 -30.96 -19.61
N SER A 69 55.67 -31.42 -19.77
CA SER A 69 54.88 -31.11 -20.99
C SER A 69 54.42 -29.65 -21.14
N SER A 70 54.38 -28.85 -20.06
CA SER A 70 53.86 -27.48 -20.10
C SER A 70 54.74 -26.50 -20.88
N SER A 71 56.05 -26.77 -21.04
CA SER A 71 56.94 -25.85 -21.77
C SER A 71 56.67 -25.91 -23.27
N THR A 72 56.43 -27.11 -23.81
CA THR A 72 56.15 -27.31 -25.24
C THR A 72 54.84 -26.65 -25.63
N LEU A 73 53.77 -26.86 -24.84
CA LEU A 73 52.45 -26.27 -25.11
C LEU A 73 52.45 -24.74 -24.98
N VAL A 74 53.25 -24.14 -24.10
CA VAL A 74 53.41 -22.68 -24.04
C VAL A 74 54.16 -22.16 -25.26
N MET A 75 55.27 -22.81 -25.66
CA MET A 75 56.03 -22.40 -26.85
C MET A 75 55.24 -22.61 -28.15
N GLU A 76 54.42 -23.66 -28.24
CA GLU A 76 53.49 -23.93 -29.34
C GLU A 76 52.36 -22.89 -29.38
N LEU A 77 51.83 -22.48 -28.22
CA LEU A 77 50.82 -21.42 -28.14
C LEU A 77 51.41 -20.02 -28.44
N GLU A 78 52.69 -19.78 -28.14
CA GLU A 78 53.41 -18.58 -28.57
C GLU A 78 53.74 -18.60 -30.06
N LEU A 79 54.15 -19.74 -30.63
CA LEU A 79 54.32 -19.93 -32.07
C LEU A 79 52.99 -19.73 -32.82
N LEU A 80 51.89 -20.34 -32.36
CA LEU A 80 50.57 -20.14 -32.96
C LEU A 80 50.07 -18.69 -32.79
N LYS A 81 50.46 -17.97 -31.73
CA LYS A 81 50.20 -16.52 -31.61
C LYS A 81 51.04 -15.69 -32.59
N GLN A 82 52.31 -16.03 -32.78
CA GLN A 82 53.17 -15.37 -33.75
C GLN A 82 52.68 -15.64 -35.17
N GLU A 83 52.34 -16.89 -35.50
CA GLU A 83 51.74 -17.27 -36.78
C GLU A 83 50.39 -16.57 -36.98
N ASN A 84 49.52 -16.46 -35.97
CA ASN A 84 48.27 -15.70 -36.09
C ASN A 84 48.53 -14.19 -36.26
N ALA A 85 49.60 -13.64 -35.69
CA ALA A 85 50.01 -12.25 -35.89
C ALA A 85 50.63 -12.02 -37.27
N GLU A 86 51.43 -12.96 -37.78
CA GLU A 86 52.00 -12.94 -39.12
C GLU A 86 50.92 -13.15 -40.20
N LEU A 87 49.97 -14.07 -40.00
CA LEU A 87 48.78 -14.22 -40.86
C LEU A 87 47.89 -12.97 -40.83
N ARG A 88 47.68 -12.32 -39.68
CA ARG A 88 46.97 -11.02 -39.62
C ARG A 88 47.73 -9.91 -40.36
N LYS A 89 49.06 -9.89 -40.26
CA LYS A 89 49.93 -8.95 -40.95
C LYS A 89 49.95 -9.21 -42.46
N GLU A 90 49.94 -10.47 -42.87
CA GLU A 90 49.87 -10.92 -44.26
C GLU A 90 48.50 -10.62 -44.87
N VAL A 91 47.39 -10.92 -44.18
CA VAL A 91 46.03 -10.50 -44.59
C VAL A 91 45.92 -8.98 -44.65
N SER A 92 46.54 -8.24 -43.72
CA SER A 92 46.61 -6.77 -43.77
C SER A 92 47.46 -6.28 -44.95
N ALA A 93 48.55 -6.97 -45.29
CA ALA A 93 49.39 -6.65 -46.44
C ALA A 93 48.70 -6.98 -47.76
N GLN A 94 47.97 -8.10 -47.84
CA GLN A 94 47.13 -8.48 -48.98
C GLN A 94 45.93 -7.54 -49.15
N THR A 95 45.32 -7.07 -48.05
CA THR A 95 44.29 -6.02 -48.08
C THR A 95 44.88 -4.67 -48.52
N SER A 96 46.12 -4.36 -48.11
CA SER A 96 46.87 -3.19 -48.59
C SER A 96 47.24 -3.32 -50.07
N MET A 97 47.62 -4.52 -50.55
CA MET A 97 47.87 -4.79 -51.96
C MET A 97 46.59 -4.79 -52.80
N LEU A 98 45.45 -5.24 -52.26
CA LEU A 98 44.14 -5.17 -52.92
C LEU A 98 43.63 -3.74 -53.02
N THR A 99 43.76 -2.94 -51.95
CA THR A 99 43.41 -1.51 -52.00
C THR A 99 44.44 -0.68 -52.79
N SER A 100 45.70 -1.09 -52.85
CA SER A 100 46.69 -0.52 -53.77
C SER A 100 46.37 -0.88 -55.21
N ARG A 101 46.07 -2.15 -55.52
CA ARG A 101 45.63 -2.58 -56.86
C ARG A 101 44.31 -1.97 -57.27
N ASN A 102 43.38 -1.72 -56.36
CA ASN A 102 42.14 -1.01 -56.69
C ASN A 102 42.41 0.48 -56.95
N ARG A 103 43.30 1.15 -56.21
CA ARG A 103 43.73 2.53 -56.52
C ARG A 103 44.59 2.63 -57.79
N GLU A 104 45.36 1.60 -58.10
CA GLU A 104 46.15 1.48 -59.33
C GLU A 104 45.24 1.16 -60.52
N LYS A 105 44.23 0.31 -60.34
CA LYS A 105 43.13 0.09 -61.28
C LYS A 105 42.32 1.36 -61.50
N GLU A 106 41.98 2.12 -60.45
CA GLU A 106 41.30 3.42 -60.55
C GLU A 106 42.17 4.45 -61.27
N ARG A 107 43.48 4.52 -60.98
CA ARG A 107 44.42 5.30 -61.78
C ARG A 107 44.47 4.85 -63.24
N LEU A 108 44.51 3.54 -63.50
CA LEU A 108 44.52 3.02 -64.87
C LEU A 108 43.18 3.26 -65.58
N TYR A 109 42.05 3.31 -64.86
CA TYR A 109 40.78 3.75 -65.43
C TYR A 109 40.77 5.25 -65.70
N GLN A 110 41.32 6.07 -64.81
CA GLN A 110 41.50 7.52 -65.04
C GLN A 110 42.50 7.80 -66.18
N GLU A 111 43.56 7.02 -66.31
CA GLU A 111 44.56 7.10 -67.39
C GLU A 111 43.96 6.58 -68.71
N ILE A 112 43.15 5.52 -68.69
CA ILE A 112 42.35 5.08 -69.85
C ILE A 112 41.27 6.11 -70.22
N GLU A 113 40.75 6.87 -69.27
CA GLU A 113 39.76 7.93 -69.49
C GLU A 113 40.41 9.21 -70.04
N GLU A 114 41.56 9.62 -69.50
CA GLU A 114 42.42 10.67 -70.08
C GLU A 114 42.94 10.28 -71.47
N LEU A 115 43.31 9.01 -71.70
CA LEU A 115 43.71 8.52 -73.03
C LEU A 115 42.51 8.44 -73.99
N LYS A 116 41.30 8.07 -73.52
CA LYS A 116 40.07 8.13 -74.35
C LYS A 116 39.70 9.56 -74.72
N LEU A 117 39.83 10.51 -73.80
CA LEU A 117 39.54 11.93 -74.03
C LEU A 117 40.63 12.60 -74.89
N GLY A 118 41.90 12.26 -74.65
CA GLY A 118 43.06 12.72 -75.43
C GLY A 118 43.11 12.17 -76.86
N GLN A 119 42.46 11.03 -77.14
CA GLN A 119 42.47 10.38 -78.45
C GLN A 119 41.19 10.61 -79.29
N ARG A 120 40.42 11.67 -79.00
CA ARG A 120 39.25 12.09 -79.80
C ARG A 120 39.23 13.57 -80.24
N ARG A 121 40.37 14.26 -80.30
CA ARG A 121 40.49 15.53 -81.06
C ARG A 121 41.91 15.92 -81.52
N ASP A 122 42.47 15.17 -82.46
CA ASP A 122 43.01 15.71 -83.73
C ASP A 122 43.43 14.56 -84.67
N GLY A 123 43.49 14.81 -85.98
CA GLY A 123 43.56 13.77 -87.01
C GLY A 123 44.93 13.61 -87.71
N GLY A 124 45.23 12.41 -88.22
CA GLY A 124 46.42 12.19 -89.06
C GLY A 124 46.76 10.75 -89.46
N ARG A 125 46.26 10.33 -90.64
CA ARG A 125 46.87 9.36 -91.59
C ARG A 125 47.39 7.97 -91.10
N SER A 126 46.66 6.94 -91.54
CA SER A 126 47.14 5.84 -92.43
C SER A 126 48.00 4.66 -91.93
N ILE A 127 47.73 3.51 -92.59
CA ILE A 127 48.58 2.31 -92.89
C ILE A 127 48.48 1.06 -92.00
N ALA A 128 48.45 -0.09 -92.70
CA ALA A 128 48.26 -1.49 -92.27
C ALA A 128 46.86 -1.80 -91.66
N GLY A 129 46.19 -2.92 -91.97
CA GLY A 129 46.56 -4.12 -92.74
C GLY A 129 46.30 -5.37 -91.88
N ASP A 130 45.67 -6.46 -92.35
CA ASP A 130 45.23 -6.86 -93.71
C ASP A 130 43.85 -7.62 -93.55
N SER A 131 43.22 -8.44 -94.41
CA SER A 131 43.60 -9.18 -95.63
C SER A 131 42.35 -9.76 -96.36
N ILE A 132 42.59 -10.69 -97.29
CA ILE A 132 41.78 -11.88 -97.66
C ILE A 132 40.64 -11.79 -98.73
N PHE A 133 41.06 -11.59 -100.00
CA PHE A 133 40.42 -12.05 -101.28
C PHE A 133 39.06 -11.41 -101.72
N ASP A 134 38.64 -11.42 -103.00
CA ASP A 134 39.11 -12.19 -104.18
C ASP A 134 38.98 -11.48 -105.57
N ARG A 135 39.75 -11.96 -106.57
CA ARG A 135 39.48 -12.05 -108.04
C ARG A 135 39.17 -10.84 -108.98
N SER A 136 40.12 -10.50 -109.89
CA SER A 136 40.11 -10.84 -111.36
C SER A 136 40.59 -9.79 -112.43
N ALA A 137 41.57 -10.19 -113.27
CA ALA A 137 41.76 -9.92 -114.74
C ALA A 137 41.92 -8.47 -115.35
N SER A 138 42.58 -8.18 -116.51
CA SER A 138 43.64 -8.82 -117.37
C SER A 138 44.07 -7.95 -118.62
N ARG A 139 45.31 -8.15 -119.17
CA ARG A 139 45.85 -7.81 -120.55
C ARG A 139 46.17 -6.32 -120.95
N ALA A 140 47.00 -5.94 -121.97
CA ALA A 140 48.20 -6.51 -122.67
C ALA A 140 48.91 -5.56 -123.72
N HIS A 141 50.25 -5.70 -123.94
CA HIS A 141 51.17 -5.42 -125.12
C HIS A 141 51.15 -4.16 -126.08
N GLY A 142 52.34 -3.71 -126.60
CA GLY A 142 52.51 -2.87 -127.85
C GLY A 142 53.91 -2.21 -128.18
N ARG A 143 54.29 -1.96 -129.47
CA ARG A 143 55.51 -1.23 -130.05
C ARG A 143 55.41 -1.04 -131.62
N PRO A 144 56.33 -0.43 -132.48
CA PRO A 144 57.82 -0.31 -132.51
C PRO A 144 58.48 1.07 -132.99
N SER A 145 59.23 1.18 -134.13
CA SER A 145 60.20 2.29 -134.49
C SER A 145 60.75 2.39 -135.97
N SER A 146 61.25 3.57 -136.47
CA SER A 146 62.50 3.83 -137.32
C SER A 146 62.53 4.64 -138.70
N ARG A 147 63.67 5.37 -138.99
CA ARG A 147 64.41 5.78 -140.28
C ARG A 147 64.03 6.99 -141.25
N ALA A 148 64.84 7.30 -142.32
CA ALA A 148 64.98 8.63 -143.06
C ALA A 148 65.57 8.69 -144.55
N SER A 149 65.54 9.88 -145.27
CA SER A 149 66.31 10.45 -146.49
C SER A 149 66.03 10.06 -148.01
N ASP A 150 66.38 10.76 -149.15
CA ASP A 150 66.64 12.20 -149.63
C ASP A 150 66.98 12.41 -151.20
N GLY A 151 66.93 13.64 -151.82
CA GLY A 151 67.57 14.15 -153.13
C GLY A 151 66.76 14.37 -154.49
N THR A 152 67.14 15.00 -155.67
CA THR A 152 68.13 16.08 -156.17
C THR A 152 68.09 16.48 -157.73
N ALA A 153 68.15 17.81 -158.14
CA ALA A 153 68.65 18.57 -159.39
C ALA A 153 68.23 18.43 -160.94
N PRO A 154 68.33 19.51 -161.82
CA PRO A 154 68.14 19.48 -163.34
C PRO A 154 68.93 20.47 -164.34
N TYR A 155 68.67 20.40 -165.69
CA TYR A 155 68.96 21.36 -166.85
C TYR A 155 70.42 21.59 -167.39
N PRO A 156 70.78 22.39 -168.47
CA PRO A 156 70.13 22.95 -169.71
C PRO A 156 70.90 22.57 -171.05
N GLY A 157 70.81 23.16 -172.27
CA GLY A 157 69.91 24.11 -173.02
C GLY A 157 70.63 25.11 -174.00
N ASP A 158 70.18 25.31 -175.27
CA ASP A 158 70.59 26.37 -176.25
C ASP A 158 69.52 26.66 -177.36
N ASP A 159 69.66 27.70 -178.20
CA ASP A 159 68.52 28.42 -178.83
C ASP A 159 68.48 28.53 -180.41
N ALA A 160 68.35 29.63 -181.19
CA ALA A 160 68.42 31.09 -180.94
C ALA A 160 67.71 32.10 -181.92
N GLU A 161 66.86 31.76 -182.92
CA GLU A 161 66.07 32.77 -183.73
C GLU A 161 64.92 33.45 -182.93
N ARG A 162 65.10 33.56 -181.62
CA ARG A 162 64.03 33.77 -180.65
C ARG A 162 63.85 35.24 -180.26
N GLU A 163 64.86 36.08 -180.45
CA GLU A 163 65.03 37.39 -179.79
C GLU A 163 63.86 38.37 -179.97
N ASP A 164 63.38 38.60 -181.20
CA ASP A 164 62.23 39.50 -181.46
C ASP A 164 60.89 38.90 -180.99
N LEU A 165 60.76 37.57 -181.07
CA LEU A 165 59.70 36.88 -180.35
C LEU A 165 59.87 37.07 -178.84
N GLU A 166 61.09 37.07 -178.32
CA GLU A 166 61.42 37.16 -176.90
C GLU A 166 61.15 38.51 -176.28
N VAL A 167 61.17 39.62 -177.03
CA VAL A 167 60.72 40.92 -176.51
C VAL A 167 59.21 40.91 -176.27
N ARG A 168 58.41 40.39 -177.22
CA ARG A 168 56.93 40.41 -177.12
C ARG A 168 56.37 39.23 -176.29
N ASN A 169 57.00 38.06 -176.40
CA ASN A 169 56.83 36.92 -175.51
C ASN A 169 57.37 37.25 -174.12
N GLY A 170 58.35 38.13 -173.99
CA GLY A 170 58.85 38.72 -172.74
C GLY A 170 57.78 39.55 -172.06
N GLN A 171 57.25 40.58 -172.72
CA GLN A 171 56.13 41.38 -172.19
C GLN A 171 54.91 40.52 -171.80
N LEU A 172 54.61 39.47 -172.57
CA LEU A 172 53.57 38.49 -172.23
C LEU A 172 53.99 37.52 -171.10
N ARG A 173 55.27 37.14 -170.99
CA ARG A 173 55.82 36.40 -169.84
C ARG A 173 55.79 37.25 -168.59
N ASP A 174 56.01 38.55 -168.66
CA ASP A 174 55.99 39.48 -167.55
C ASP A 174 54.56 39.65 -167.04
N GLN A 175 53.58 39.85 -167.94
CA GLN A 175 52.16 39.84 -167.57
C GLN A 175 51.69 38.48 -167.04
N VAL A 176 52.13 37.36 -167.64
CA VAL A 176 51.83 36.01 -167.13
C VAL A 176 52.57 35.70 -165.82
N SER A 177 53.72 36.31 -165.56
CA SER A 177 54.47 36.13 -164.30
C SER A 177 53.90 37.00 -163.19
N ALA A 178 53.50 38.24 -163.48
CA ALA A 178 52.70 39.07 -162.58
C ALA A 178 51.39 38.36 -162.22
N LEU A 179 50.59 37.94 -163.22
CA LEU A 179 49.35 37.21 -162.97
C LEU A 179 49.57 35.84 -162.29
N LYS A 180 50.73 35.18 -162.46
CA LYS A 180 51.10 33.99 -161.67
C LYS A 180 51.46 34.33 -160.24
N LEU A 181 52.22 35.40 -160.01
CA LEU A 181 52.56 35.88 -158.67
C LEU A 181 51.30 36.34 -157.93
N ASP A 182 50.41 37.08 -158.58
CA ASP A 182 49.10 37.46 -158.04
C ASP A 182 48.23 36.22 -157.75
N ASN A 183 48.17 35.26 -158.69
CA ASN A 183 47.42 34.02 -158.46
C ASN A 183 48.07 33.09 -157.42
N GLN A 184 49.36 33.28 -157.13
CA GLN A 184 50.09 32.57 -156.07
C GLN A 184 49.95 33.29 -154.73
N ALA A 185 49.92 34.62 -154.72
CA ALA A 185 49.65 35.46 -153.55
C ALA A 185 48.21 35.27 -153.05
N VAL A 186 47.22 35.30 -153.96
CA VAL A 186 45.82 34.97 -153.63
C VAL A 186 45.68 33.51 -153.19
N ARG A 187 46.54 32.59 -153.65
CA ARG A 187 46.57 31.21 -153.10
C ARG A 187 47.16 31.17 -151.70
N THR A 188 48.25 31.88 -151.41
CA THR A 188 48.81 31.95 -150.06
C THR A 188 47.86 32.64 -149.09
N GLU A 189 47.19 33.74 -149.48
CA GLU A 189 46.13 34.37 -148.68
C GLU A 189 44.98 33.38 -148.41
N LEU A 190 44.53 32.61 -149.41
CA LEU A 190 43.45 31.64 -149.26
C LEU A 190 43.90 30.40 -148.45
N GLU A 191 45.19 30.03 -148.48
CA GLU A 191 45.78 29.01 -147.62
C GLU A 191 46.00 29.52 -146.18
N GLU A 192 46.33 30.80 -145.99
CA GLU A 192 46.40 31.47 -144.69
C GLU A 192 45.00 31.60 -144.06
N TYR A 193 44.00 32.09 -144.80
CA TYR A 193 42.60 32.10 -144.33
C TYR A 193 42.07 30.70 -144.03
N LYS A 194 42.48 29.66 -144.78
CA LYS A 194 42.16 28.26 -144.43
C LYS A 194 42.86 27.83 -143.14
N ARG A 195 44.14 28.17 -142.97
CA ARG A 195 44.93 27.87 -141.77
C ARG A 195 44.31 28.54 -140.54
N GLU A 196 43.88 29.79 -140.66
CA GLU A 196 43.14 30.53 -139.63
C GLU A 196 41.76 29.90 -139.36
N LEU A 197 41.01 29.48 -140.37
CA LEU A 197 39.73 28.77 -140.18
C LEU A 197 39.92 27.42 -139.48
N GLU A 198 40.99 26.70 -139.81
CA GLU A 198 41.36 25.47 -139.11
C GLU A 198 41.86 25.71 -137.68
N GLU A 199 42.59 26.80 -137.44
CA GLU A 199 43.10 27.21 -136.13
C GLU A 199 41.93 27.62 -135.22
N TYR A 200 41.03 28.49 -135.70
CA TYR A 200 39.79 28.87 -135.02
C TYR A 200 38.84 27.67 -134.81
N LYS A 201 38.79 26.71 -135.75
CA LYS A 201 38.06 25.45 -135.54
C LYS A 201 38.70 24.57 -134.47
N LYS A 202 40.04 24.51 -134.39
CA LYS A 202 40.76 23.80 -133.32
C LYS A 202 40.51 24.48 -131.97
N GLU A 203 40.48 25.81 -131.90
CA GLU A 203 40.10 26.57 -130.69
C GLU A 203 38.65 26.30 -130.26
N LEU A 204 37.70 26.25 -131.20
CA LEU A 204 36.32 25.84 -130.92
C LEU A 204 36.24 24.39 -130.41
N GLU A 205 37.00 23.46 -131.00
CA GLU A 205 37.07 22.06 -130.57
C GLU A 205 37.82 21.83 -129.24
N THR A 206 38.70 22.73 -128.81
CA THR A 206 39.30 22.68 -127.46
C THR A 206 38.41 23.37 -126.44
N LEU A 207 37.74 24.46 -126.81
CA LEU A 207 36.78 25.15 -125.95
C LEU A 207 35.54 24.29 -125.65
N ASP A 208 35.00 23.59 -126.65
CA ASP A 208 33.90 22.62 -126.44
C ASP A 208 34.31 21.48 -125.50
N LYS A 209 35.53 20.93 -125.67
CA LYS A 209 36.08 19.92 -124.75
C LYS A 209 36.21 20.48 -123.33
N ALA A 210 36.72 21.69 -123.17
CA ALA A 210 36.83 22.34 -121.85
C ALA A 210 35.44 22.59 -121.21
N TYR A 211 34.41 22.93 -121.99
CA TYR A 211 33.03 23.00 -121.50
C TYR A 211 32.46 21.62 -121.11
N GLN A 212 32.73 20.57 -121.89
CA GLN A 212 32.31 19.20 -121.56
C GLN A 212 33.03 18.63 -120.34
N GLU A 213 34.32 18.93 -120.17
CA GLU A 213 35.13 18.54 -119.01
C GLU A 213 34.64 19.27 -117.76
N ARG A 214 34.49 20.59 -117.81
CA ARG A 214 33.90 21.38 -116.72
C ARG A 214 32.46 20.96 -116.38
N GLY A 215 31.67 20.55 -117.37
CA GLY A 215 30.33 19.98 -117.15
C GLY A 215 30.37 18.68 -116.36
N LYS A 216 31.32 17.79 -116.66
CA LYS A 216 31.55 16.54 -115.91
C LYS A 216 32.11 16.81 -114.51
N GLU A 217 32.98 17.80 -114.34
CA GLU A 217 33.48 18.21 -113.02
C GLU A 217 32.35 18.69 -112.10
N VAL A 218 31.42 19.48 -112.63
CA VAL A 218 30.21 19.88 -111.89
C VAL A 218 29.34 18.66 -111.59
N GLU A 219 29.09 17.78 -112.57
CA GLU A 219 28.29 16.56 -112.37
C GLU A 219 28.92 15.59 -111.33
N THR A 220 30.25 15.51 -111.23
CA THR A 220 30.92 14.72 -110.19
C THR A 220 30.94 15.42 -108.84
N PHE A 221 31.03 16.75 -108.81
CA PHE A 221 30.90 17.54 -107.57
C PHE A 221 29.50 17.44 -106.97
N ASP A 222 28.45 17.61 -107.79
CA ASP A 222 27.06 17.50 -107.36
C ASP A 222 26.75 16.08 -106.82
N LYS A 223 27.31 15.03 -107.44
CA LYS A 223 27.19 13.65 -106.94
C LYS A 223 27.94 13.38 -105.65
N ALA A 224 29.13 13.97 -105.48
CA ALA A 224 29.87 13.87 -104.22
C ALA A 224 29.12 14.61 -103.10
N TYR A 225 28.64 15.82 -103.37
CA TYR A 225 27.83 16.59 -102.43
C TYR A 225 26.53 15.87 -102.07
N GLN A 226 25.82 15.27 -103.03
CA GLN A 226 24.63 14.46 -102.73
C GLN A 226 24.98 13.26 -101.84
N ALA A 227 26.07 12.53 -102.12
CA ALA A 227 26.50 11.41 -101.27
C ALA A 227 26.89 11.84 -99.85
N ASP A 228 27.54 13.01 -99.69
CA ASP A 228 27.83 13.60 -98.38
C ASP A 228 26.54 13.98 -97.63
N MET A 229 25.51 14.49 -98.34
CA MET A 229 24.20 14.79 -97.73
C MET A 229 23.43 13.50 -97.38
N ASP A 230 23.39 12.50 -98.26
CA ASP A 230 22.75 11.21 -98.03
C ASP A 230 23.38 10.51 -96.80
N GLN A 231 24.71 10.55 -96.67
CA GLN A 231 25.41 10.04 -95.48
C GLN A 231 25.06 10.84 -94.22
N ALA A 232 25.00 12.18 -94.31
CA ALA A 232 24.62 13.02 -93.18
C ALA A 232 23.16 12.77 -92.74
N GLU A 233 22.23 12.50 -93.66
CA GLU A 233 20.86 12.09 -93.35
C GLU A 233 20.81 10.70 -92.71
N GLU A 234 21.59 9.74 -93.20
CA GLU A 234 21.74 8.42 -92.55
C GLU A 234 22.29 8.53 -91.13
N GLU A 235 23.31 9.35 -90.90
CA GLU A 235 23.90 9.57 -89.57
C GLU A 235 22.91 10.30 -88.63
N MET A 236 22.15 11.28 -89.16
CA MET A 236 21.06 11.93 -88.42
C MET A 236 19.98 10.94 -87.99
N GLN A 237 19.56 10.04 -88.89
CA GLN A 237 18.56 9.01 -88.61
C GLN A 237 19.05 7.99 -87.56
N LYS A 238 20.31 7.56 -87.65
CA LYS A 238 20.94 6.67 -86.66
C LYS A 238 20.99 7.33 -85.28
N LEU A 239 21.47 8.57 -85.19
CA LEU A 239 21.50 9.34 -83.95
C LEU A 239 20.10 9.58 -83.37
N GLN A 240 19.09 9.82 -84.21
CA GLN A 240 17.69 9.96 -83.77
C GLN A 240 17.13 8.64 -83.23
N GLN A 241 17.46 7.50 -83.85
CA GLN A 241 17.07 6.18 -83.37
C GLN A 241 17.77 5.83 -82.05
N ASP A 242 19.07 6.11 -81.93
CA ASP A 242 19.84 5.88 -80.70
C ASP A 242 19.34 6.75 -79.55
N LEU A 243 19.00 8.02 -79.79
CA LEU A 243 18.32 8.87 -78.81
C LEU A 243 16.97 8.27 -78.38
N GLN A 244 16.14 7.81 -79.32
CA GLN A 244 14.84 7.19 -79.00
C GLN A 244 14.99 5.87 -78.22
N ASN A 245 16.07 5.12 -78.44
CA ASN A 245 16.41 3.93 -77.66
C ASN A 245 16.83 4.32 -76.23
N LEU A 246 17.73 5.29 -76.09
CA LEU A 246 18.20 5.80 -74.79
C LEU A 246 17.07 6.41 -73.95
N GLU A 247 16.09 7.08 -74.57
CA GLU A 247 14.91 7.57 -73.86
C GLU A 247 14.03 6.41 -73.35
N GLN A 248 13.82 5.36 -74.15
CA GLN A 248 13.10 4.17 -73.70
C GLN A 248 13.85 3.41 -72.60
N GLU A 249 15.18 3.35 -72.64
CA GLU A 249 15.99 2.72 -71.59
C GLU A 249 15.97 3.54 -70.31
N ARG A 250 16.08 4.88 -70.39
CA ARG A 250 15.87 5.81 -69.26
C ARG A 250 14.51 5.61 -68.62
N ASP A 251 13.45 5.58 -69.42
CA ASP A 251 12.07 5.52 -68.90
C ASP A 251 11.75 4.15 -68.30
N ARG A 252 12.28 3.06 -68.86
CA ARG A 252 12.24 1.73 -68.23
C ARG A 252 13.03 1.70 -66.91
N ALA A 253 14.23 2.26 -66.88
CA ALA A 253 15.05 2.30 -65.68
C ALA A 253 14.41 3.15 -64.56
N LEU A 254 13.74 4.24 -64.91
CA LEU A 254 12.98 5.09 -63.99
C LEU A 254 11.76 4.35 -63.43
N LEU A 255 10.97 3.68 -64.29
CA LEU A 255 9.84 2.86 -63.83
C LEU A 255 10.30 1.73 -62.89
N MET A 256 11.36 0.99 -63.24
CA MET A 256 11.94 -0.02 -62.35
C MET A 256 12.43 0.57 -61.02
N ALA A 257 13.00 1.77 -61.03
CA ALA A 257 13.43 2.46 -59.81
C ALA A 257 12.24 2.87 -58.94
N ASP A 258 11.15 3.37 -59.54
CA ASP A 258 9.92 3.72 -58.82
C ASP A 258 9.19 2.46 -58.27
N GLU A 259 9.16 1.36 -59.02
CA GLU A 259 8.65 0.07 -58.56
C GLU A 259 9.47 -0.48 -57.37
N HIS A 260 10.80 -0.41 -57.43
CA HIS A 260 11.66 -0.78 -56.30
C HIS A 260 11.48 0.17 -55.10
N ASN A 261 11.37 1.49 -55.33
CA ASN A 261 11.12 2.47 -54.27
C ASN A 261 9.75 2.26 -53.59
N ALA A 262 8.73 1.82 -54.33
CA ALA A 262 7.44 1.42 -53.77
C ALA A 262 7.57 0.15 -52.91
N ALA A 263 8.18 -0.90 -53.44
CA ALA A 263 8.40 -2.16 -52.70
C ALA A 263 9.22 -1.96 -51.41
N PHE A 264 10.20 -1.06 -51.40
CA PHE A 264 10.94 -0.68 -50.18
C PHE A 264 10.12 0.14 -49.18
N GLN A 265 9.12 0.90 -49.64
CA GLN A 265 8.18 1.60 -48.76
C GLN A 265 7.16 0.64 -48.16
N ASP A 266 6.61 -0.27 -48.96
CA ASP A 266 5.65 -1.29 -48.52
C ASP A 266 6.28 -2.23 -47.48
N LEU A 267 7.47 -2.78 -47.75
CA LEU A 267 8.22 -3.63 -46.81
C LEU A 267 8.59 -2.87 -45.51
N ARG A 268 8.85 -1.57 -45.61
CA ARG A 268 9.11 -0.73 -44.43
C ARG A 268 7.84 -0.46 -43.62
N ALA A 269 6.69 -0.35 -44.26
CA ALA A 269 5.40 -0.23 -43.57
C ALA A 269 5.07 -1.54 -42.86
N GLU A 270 5.14 -2.69 -43.55
CA GLU A 270 4.91 -4.02 -42.98
C GLU A 270 5.82 -4.29 -41.76
N ALA A 271 7.12 -3.99 -41.86
CA ALA A 271 8.04 -4.11 -40.73
C ALA A 271 7.79 -3.11 -39.60
N GLN A 272 7.14 -1.97 -39.85
CA GLN A 272 6.76 -1.02 -38.81
C GLN A 272 5.45 -1.43 -38.12
N ASP A 273 4.48 -1.95 -38.87
CA ASP A 273 3.23 -2.52 -38.36
C ASP A 273 3.50 -3.77 -37.49
N GLU A 274 4.45 -4.63 -37.89
CA GLU A 274 4.90 -5.77 -37.06
C GLU A 274 5.58 -5.30 -35.76
N LEU A 275 6.40 -4.24 -35.81
CA LEU A 275 7.02 -3.66 -34.61
C LEU A 275 5.99 -2.98 -33.68
N GLU A 276 4.93 -2.39 -34.22
CA GLU A 276 3.83 -1.82 -33.43
C GLU A 276 3.01 -2.94 -32.77
N ALA A 277 2.67 -4.01 -33.51
CA ALA A 277 1.97 -5.18 -32.97
C ALA A 277 2.76 -5.93 -31.88
N LEU A 278 4.08 -6.12 -32.08
CA LEU A 278 4.97 -6.70 -31.06
C LEU A 278 5.14 -5.77 -29.84
N GLY A 279 5.03 -4.45 -30.04
CA GLY A 279 4.95 -3.46 -28.97
C GLY A 279 3.67 -3.61 -28.15
N GLU A 280 2.52 -3.70 -28.81
CA GLU A 280 1.23 -3.93 -28.14
C GLU A 280 1.19 -5.27 -27.38
N GLU A 281 1.77 -6.35 -27.91
CA GLU A 281 1.87 -7.62 -27.17
C GLU A 281 2.80 -7.49 -25.95
N LEU A 282 3.95 -6.82 -26.09
CA LEU A 282 4.88 -6.61 -24.98
C LEU A 282 4.26 -5.78 -23.85
N ASP A 283 3.50 -4.72 -24.18
CA ASP A 283 2.77 -3.93 -23.19
C ASP A 283 1.66 -4.74 -22.53
N GLN A 284 0.85 -5.50 -23.28
CA GLN A 284 -0.16 -6.41 -22.73
C GLN A 284 0.46 -7.47 -21.79
N LYS A 285 1.60 -8.06 -22.15
CA LYS A 285 2.33 -9.00 -21.29
C LYS A 285 2.94 -8.32 -20.07
N THR A 286 3.33 -7.06 -20.18
CA THR A 286 3.83 -6.24 -19.07
C THR A 286 2.71 -5.90 -18.08
N GLU A 287 1.50 -5.58 -18.55
CA GLU A 287 0.31 -5.42 -17.71
C GLU A 287 -0.12 -6.75 -17.05
N GLU A 288 -0.12 -7.86 -17.79
CA GLU A 288 -0.44 -9.18 -17.25
C GLU A 288 0.53 -9.60 -16.12
N CYS A 289 1.84 -9.39 -16.32
CA CYS A 289 2.85 -9.63 -15.29
C CYS A 289 2.69 -8.72 -14.06
N GLN A 290 2.31 -7.45 -14.24
CA GLN A 290 2.00 -6.55 -13.13
C GLN A 290 0.78 -7.04 -12.34
N ARG A 291 -0.33 -7.35 -13.04
CA ARG A 291 -1.57 -7.85 -12.44
C ARG A 291 -1.35 -9.13 -11.63
N LEU A 292 -0.62 -10.11 -12.19
CA LEU A 292 -0.26 -11.35 -11.50
C LEU A 292 0.69 -11.09 -10.32
N GLY A 293 1.60 -10.12 -10.44
CA GLY A 293 2.48 -9.69 -9.35
C GLY A 293 1.76 -8.97 -8.20
N GLU A 294 0.62 -8.33 -8.45
CA GLU A 294 -0.27 -7.78 -7.42
C GLU A 294 -1.14 -8.87 -6.80
N GLU A 295 -1.72 -9.75 -7.61
CA GLU A 295 -2.51 -10.91 -7.14
C GLU A 295 -1.70 -11.82 -6.21
N LEU A 296 -0.43 -12.09 -6.55
CA LEU A 296 0.51 -12.85 -5.72
C LEU A 296 0.81 -12.14 -4.38
N LYS A 297 1.00 -10.81 -4.37
CA LYS A 297 1.21 -10.04 -3.13
C LYS A 297 -0.02 -10.10 -2.24
N ILE A 298 -1.22 -9.97 -2.81
CA ILE A 298 -2.49 -10.05 -2.06
C ILE A 298 -2.65 -11.45 -1.44
N GLN A 299 -2.32 -12.53 -2.17
CA GLN A 299 -2.34 -13.88 -1.61
C GLN A 299 -1.29 -14.07 -0.49
N ASP A 300 -0.08 -13.54 -0.66
CA ASP A 300 0.99 -13.57 0.35
C ASP A 300 0.67 -12.72 1.60
N GLU A 301 0.02 -11.57 1.46
CA GLU A 301 -0.55 -10.79 2.58
C GLU A 301 -1.67 -11.56 3.30
N ASN A 302 -2.61 -12.16 2.56
CA ASN A 302 -3.68 -13.00 3.11
C ASN A 302 -3.13 -14.23 3.86
N LEU A 303 -2.10 -14.89 3.33
CA LEU A 303 -1.43 -16.01 3.99
C LEU A 303 -0.72 -15.57 5.27
N ARG A 304 -0.07 -14.39 5.29
CA ARG A 304 0.49 -13.84 6.53
C ARG A 304 -0.59 -13.50 7.56
N ALA A 305 -1.72 -12.94 7.13
CA ALA A 305 -2.85 -12.63 8.01
C ALA A 305 -3.42 -13.92 8.63
N LEU A 306 -3.71 -14.94 7.83
CA LEU A 306 -4.20 -16.24 8.29
C LEU A 306 -3.20 -16.93 9.24
N GLN A 307 -1.89 -16.87 8.96
CA GLN A 307 -0.88 -17.38 9.90
C GLN A 307 -0.79 -16.56 11.20
N ALA A 308 -1.08 -15.25 11.19
CA ALA A 308 -1.11 -14.44 12.39
C ALA A 308 -2.36 -14.73 13.24
N GLU A 309 -3.52 -14.88 12.60
CA GLU A 309 -4.76 -15.33 13.24
C GLU A 309 -4.61 -16.74 13.82
N MET A 310 -4.01 -17.68 13.09
CA MET A 310 -3.73 -19.03 13.58
C MET A 310 -2.82 -19.01 14.82
N ARG A 311 -1.74 -18.20 14.83
CA ARG A 311 -0.90 -18.04 16.03
C ARG A 311 -1.69 -17.42 17.20
N SER A 312 -2.51 -16.41 16.94
CA SER A 312 -3.36 -15.79 17.97
C SER A 312 -4.43 -16.76 18.51
N ALA A 313 -4.94 -17.67 17.67
CA ALA A 313 -5.85 -18.74 18.07
C ALA A 313 -5.14 -19.80 18.91
N SER A 314 -3.91 -20.21 18.54
CA SER A 314 -3.07 -21.09 19.36
C SER A 314 -2.74 -20.46 20.73
N GLU A 315 -2.38 -19.17 20.79
CA GLU A 315 -2.23 -18.45 22.07
C GLU A 315 -3.52 -18.43 22.89
N GLY A 316 -4.67 -18.27 22.24
CA GLY A 316 -5.99 -18.32 22.88
C GLY A 316 -6.30 -19.70 23.47
N ILE A 317 -5.99 -20.77 22.73
CA ILE A 317 -6.14 -22.16 23.19
C ILE A 317 -5.21 -22.44 24.37
N ILE A 318 -3.94 -22.02 24.31
CA ILE A 318 -2.99 -22.20 25.42
C ILE A 318 -3.51 -21.49 26.69
N ARG A 319 -4.00 -20.25 26.59
CA ARG A 319 -4.57 -19.54 27.75
C ARG A 319 -5.82 -20.23 28.30
N LEU A 320 -6.69 -20.77 27.44
CA LEU A 320 -7.85 -21.53 27.88
C LEU A 320 -7.46 -22.87 28.54
N GLU A 321 -6.37 -23.50 28.09
CA GLU A 321 -5.81 -24.69 28.73
C GLU A 321 -5.17 -24.35 30.09
N GLU A 322 -4.39 -23.27 30.18
CA GLU A 322 -3.84 -22.73 31.43
C GLU A 322 -4.97 -22.39 32.43
N ASP A 323 -6.02 -21.69 32.01
CA ASP A 323 -7.19 -21.37 32.85
C ASP A 323 -7.95 -22.63 33.28
N ALA A 324 -8.11 -23.62 32.39
CA ALA A 324 -8.74 -24.91 32.73
C ALA A 324 -7.90 -25.72 33.74
N GLN A 325 -6.57 -25.76 33.57
CA GLN A 325 -5.64 -26.39 34.51
C GLN A 325 -5.64 -25.67 35.87
N ASN A 326 -5.62 -24.33 35.88
CA ASN A 326 -5.75 -23.51 37.09
C ASN A 326 -7.09 -23.76 37.81
N ASN A 327 -8.20 -23.86 37.06
CA ASN A 327 -9.51 -24.13 37.64
C ASN A 327 -9.61 -25.57 38.18
N MET A 328 -9.02 -26.55 37.50
CA MET A 328 -8.89 -27.93 37.98
C MET A 328 -8.06 -28.02 39.27
N GLN A 329 -6.98 -27.23 39.40
CA GLN A 329 -6.20 -27.14 40.64
C GLN A 329 -7.03 -26.53 41.78
N ARG A 330 -7.78 -25.45 41.52
CA ARG A 330 -8.70 -24.85 42.50
C ARG A 330 -9.82 -25.82 42.92
N TYR A 331 -10.40 -26.55 41.98
CA TYR A 331 -11.41 -27.57 42.27
C TYR A 331 -10.85 -28.65 43.21
N LYS A 332 -9.64 -29.15 42.94
CA LYS A 332 -8.96 -30.11 43.83
C LYS A 332 -8.64 -29.53 45.22
N ALA A 333 -8.26 -28.25 45.31
CA ALA A 333 -8.04 -27.58 46.59
C ALA A 333 -9.35 -27.45 47.40
N VAL A 334 -10.44 -27.00 46.78
CA VAL A 334 -11.76 -26.90 47.42
C VAL A 334 -12.30 -28.28 47.80
N GLN A 335 -12.04 -29.31 47.00
CA GLN A 335 -12.39 -30.69 47.35
C GLN A 335 -11.62 -31.17 48.60
N GLN A 336 -10.31 -30.91 48.66
CA GLN A 336 -9.50 -31.22 49.86
C GLN A 336 -9.99 -30.45 51.09
N GLU A 337 -10.27 -29.14 50.97
CA GLU A 337 -10.84 -28.33 52.06
C GLU A 337 -12.19 -28.86 52.54
N LEU A 338 -13.02 -29.39 51.64
CA LEU A 338 -14.32 -29.99 51.97
C LEU A 338 -14.18 -31.37 52.63
N GLU A 339 -13.23 -32.19 52.18
CA GLU A 339 -12.89 -33.46 52.86
C GLU A 339 -12.32 -33.22 54.27
N ASP A 340 -11.44 -32.23 54.43
CA ASP A 340 -10.87 -31.87 55.73
C ASP A 340 -11.92 -31.26 56.68
N CYS A 341 -12.84 -30.43 56.15
CA CYS A 341 -14.00 -29.95 56.91
C CYS A 341 -14.93 -31.09 57.34
N ASN A 342 -15.12 -32.13 56.51
CA ASN A 342 -15.86 -33.33 56.89
C ASN A 342 -15.14 -34.11 58.00
N ARG A 343 -13.81 -34.29 57.91
CA ARG A 343 -12.99 -34.93 58.96
C ARG A 343 -13.07 -34.17 60.29
N GLU A 344 -13.04 -32.84 60.25
CA GLU A 344 -13.28 -32.00 61.43
C GLU A 344 -14.71 -32.20 61.98
N MET A 345 -15.73 -32.20 61.12
CA MET A 345 -17.13 -32.42 61.51
C MET A 345 -17.34 -33.78 62.19
N GLU A 346 -16.83 -34.88 61.61
CA GLU A 346 -16.82 -36.22 62.23
C GLU A 346 -16.15 -36.22 63.62
N SER A 347 -15.04 -35.47 63.77
CA SER A 347 -14.35 -35.33 65.05
C SER A 347 -15.18 -34.57 66.10
N PHE A 348 -15.94 -33.56 65.68
CA PHE A 348 -16.86 -32.82 66.55
C PHE A 348 -18.09 -33.65 66.91
N GLU A 349 -18.68 -34.39 65.96
CA GLU A 349 -19.80 -35.32 66.23
C GLU A 349 -19.41 -36.39 67.24
N LYS A 350 -18.23 -37.02 67.06
CA LYS A 350 -17.68 -37.97 68.03
C LYS A 350 -17.47 -37.33 69.40
N SER A 351 -16.88 -36.14 69.45
CA SER A 351 -16.65 -35.39 70.71
C SER A 351 -17.97 -35.05 71.42
N LEU A 352 -19.02 -34.71 70.65
CA LEU A 352 -20.35 -34.39 71.15
C LEU A 352 -21.07 -35.66 71.64
N PHE A 353 -20.91 -36.79 70.94
CA PHE A 353 -21.41 -38.10 71.37
C PHE A 353 -20.75 -38.57 72.68
N GLU A 354 -19.42 -38.44 72.81
CA GLU A 354 -18.68 -38.75 74.04
C GLU A 354 -19.10 -37.83 75.20
N ALA A 355 -19.30 -36.53 74.93
CA ALA A 355 -19.81 -35.57 75.90
C ALA A 355 -21.25 -35.89 76.34
N ASN A 356 -22.14 -36.24 75.41
CA ASN A 356 -23.52 -36.66 75.71
C ASN A 356 -23.53 -37.95 76.54
N THR A 357 -22.70 -38.93 76.18
CA THR A 357 -22.49 -40.18 76.95
C THR A 357 -21.93 -39.90 78.35
N LYS A 358 -21.17 -38.81 78.55
CA LYS A 358 -20.73 -38.34 79.87
C LYS A 358 -21.86 -37.64 80.62
N VAL A 359 -22.68 -36.82 79.96
CA VAL A 359 -23.88 -36.17 80.54
C VAL A 359 -24.90 -37.22 81.00
N GLN A 360 -25.19 -38.25 80.20
CA GLN A 360 -26.09 -39.34 80.58
C GLN A 360 -25.61 -40.06 81.85
N ARG A 361 -24.31 -40.41 81.93
CA ARG A 361 -23.72 -41.01 83.13
C ARG A 361 -23.80 -40.09 84.36
N LEU A 362 -23.55 -38.79 84.19
CA LEU A 362 -23.71 -37.81 85.26
C LEU A 362 -25.18 -37.61 85.67
N THR A 363 -26.12 -37.73 84.73
CA THR A 363 -27.56 -37.66 85.01
C THR A 363 -27.99 -38.83 85.89
N VAL A 364 -27.61 -40.07 85.54
CA VAL A 364 -27.86 -41.26 86.37
C VAL A 364 -27.18 -41.14 87.75
N GLN A 365 -25.98 -40.56 87.83
CA GLN A 365 -25.33 -40.29 89.12
C GLN A 365 -26.07 -39.24 89.95
N ILE A 366 -26.59 -38.18 89.31
CA ILE A 366 -27.40 -37.15 89.97
C ILE A 366 -28.72 -37.77 90.47
N GLU A 367 -29.44 -38.53 89.64
CA GLU A 367 -30.66 -39.26 90.01
C GLU A 367 -30.41 -40.19 91.19
N SER A 368 -29.31 -40.96 91.17
CA SER A 368 -28.90 -41.81 92.30
C SER A 368 -28.69 -41.00 93.59
N SER A 369 -27.97 -39.88 93.52
CA SER A 369 -27.76 -39.00 94.69
C SER A 369 -29.03 -38.27 95.15
N GLN A 370 -29.97 -37.99 94.24
CA GLN A 370 -31.28 -37.41 94.60
C GLN A 370 -32.16 -38.44 95.30
N ASN A 371 -32.11 -39.71 94.88
CA ASN A 371 -32.77 -40.82 95.57
C ASN A 371 -32.16 -41.08 96.96
N GLU A 372 -30.84 -40.98 97.11
CA GLU A 372 -30.16 -41.03 98.41
C GLU A 372 -30.59 -39.85 99.33
N ILE A 373 -30.62 -38.62 98.81
CA ILE A 373 -31.12 -37.44 99.53
C ILE A 373 -32.61 -37.60 99.90
N ALA A 374 -33.43 -38.22 99.04
CA ALA A 374 -34.84 -38.49 99.33
C ALA A 374 -35.00 -39.53 100.45
N PHE A 375 -34.23 -40.62 100.40
CA PHE A 375 -34.19 -41.65 101.44
C PHE A 375 -33.77 -41.07 102.80
N LEU A 376 -32.69 -40.27 102.83
CA LEU A 376 -32.21 -39.61 104.06
C LEU A 376 -33.23 -38.60 104.61
N ARG A 377 -34.09 -38.00 103.77
CA ARG A 377 -35.20 -37.15 104.22
C ARG A 377 -36.37 -37.97 104.77
N GLU A 378 -36.71 -39.09 104.15
CA GLU A 378 -37.75 -40.00 104.66
C GLU A 378 -37.34 -40.61 106.01
N GLU A 379 -36.06 -41.00 106.16
CA GLU A 379 -35.48 -41.42 107.44
C GLU A 379 -35.52 -40.29 108.48
N GLN A 380 -35.16 -39.05 108.10
CA GLN A 380 -35.22 -37.88 108.98
C GLN A 380 -36.66 -37.52 109.43
N ASP A 381 -37.64 -37.53 108.53
CA ASP A 381 -39.04 -37.30 108.92
C ASP A 381 -39.60 -38.48 109.74
N GLY A 382 -39.14 -39.71 109.51
CA GLY A 382 -39.40 -40.87 110.38
C GLY A 382 -38.84 -40.70 111.80
N ASP A 383 -37.59 -40.23 111.93
CA ASP A 383 -37.00 -39.90 113.23
C ASP A 383 -37.70 -38.74 113.93
N LYS A 384 -38.13 -37.73 113.18
CA LYS A 384 -38.89 -36.60 113.71
C LYS A 384 -40.28 -37.02 114.22
N ILE A 385 -40.92 -38.01 113.60
CA ILE A 385 -42.13 -38.66 114.14
C ILE A 385 -41.77 -39.40 115.45
N ARG A 386 -40.74 -40.25 115.44
CA ARG A 386 -40.27 -40.98 116.66
C ARG A 386 -39.96 -40.03 117.82
N ILE A 387 -39.33 -38.89 117.55
CA ILE A 387 -39.03 -37.85 118.54
C ILE A 387 -40.32 -37.20 119.05
N GLY A 388 -41.26 -36.86 118.17
CA GLY A 388 -42.56 -36.29 118.55
C GLY A 388 -43.40 -37.24 119.42
N ASP A 389 -43.40 -38.53 119.10
CA ASP A 389 -44.06 -39.57 119.90
C ASP A 389 -43.43 -39.65 121.31
N LEU A 390 -42.10 -39.76 121.39
CA LEU A 390 -41.36 -39.76 122.66
C LEU A 390 -41.54 -38.47 123.47
N GLU A 391 -41.60 -37.29 122.83
CA GLU A 391 -41.94 -36.03 123.50
C GLU A 391 -43.36 -36.04 124.06
N SER A 392 -44.31 -36.67 123.36
CA SER A 392 -45.70 -36.82 123.82
C SER A 392 -45.83 -37.77 125.01
N GLU A 393 -45.10 -38.89 125.01
CA GLU A 393 -44.99 -39.80 126.15
C GLU A 393 -44.35 -39.09 127.35
N LEU A 394 -43.21 -38.42 127.14
CA LEU A 394 -42.48 -37.69 128.17
C LEU A 394 -43.33 -36.56 128.77
N LYS A 395 -44.13 -35.86 127.96
CA LYS A 395 -45.15 -34.90 128.41
C LYS A 395 -46.24 -35.57 129.25
N THR A 396 -46.71 -36.74 128.86
CA THR A 396 -47.72 -37.53 129.59
C THR A 396 -47.18 -38.00 130.94
N TYR A 397 -45.94 -38.51 130.99
CA TYR A 397 -45.24 -38.85 132.23
C TYR A 397 -45.03 -37.63 133.13
N LYS A 398 -44.66 -36.46 132.57
CA LYS A 398 -44.57 -35.19 133.33
C LYS A 398 -45.91 -34.78 133.95
N MET A 399 -47.02 -34.89 133.21
CA MET A 399 -48.35 -34.58 133.73
C MET A 399 -48.78 -35.56 134.83
N SER A 400 -48.51 -36.87 134.66
CA SER A 400 -48.76 -37.90 135.68
C SER A 400 -47.95 -37.64 136.96
N LEU A 401 -46.65 -37.36 136.83
CA LEU A 401 -45.77 -37.03 137.95
C LEU A 401 -46.20 -35.73 138.67
N GLN A 402 -46.73 -34.75 137.94
CA GLN A 402 -47.28 -33.54 138.56
C GLN A 402 -48.55 -33.84 139.37
N SER A 403 -49.47 -34.67 138.82
CA SER A 403 -50.66 -35.13 139.54
C SER A 403 -50.31 -35.87 140.84
N GLU A 404 -49.28 -36.73 140.85
CA GLU A 404 -48.81 -37.39 142.08
C GLU A 404 -48.18 -36.40 143.08
N LYS A 405 -47.44 -35.39 142.61
CA LYS A 405 -46.93 -34.31 143.48
C LYS A 405 -48.04 -33.44 144.09
N ASP A 406 -49.15 -33.30 143.39
CA ASP A 406 -50.31 -32.52 143.85
C ASP A 406 -51.09 -33.31 144.91
N LYS A 407 -51.31 -34.61 144.70
CA LYS A 407 -51.83 -35.53 145.72
C LYS A 407 -50.93 -35.59 146.97
N ALA A 408 -49.60 -35.63 146.78
CA ALA A 408 -48.66 -35.64 147.89
C ALA A 408 -48.78 -34.38 148.76
N ARG A 409 -48.96 -33.20 148.14
CA ARG A 409 -49.23 -31.95 148.87
C ARG A 409 -50.57 -31.97 149.60
N GLU A 410 -51.63 -32.49 148.99
CA GLU A 410 -52.95 -32.64 149.64
C GLU A 410 -52.88 -33.54 150.89
N LEU A 411 -52.03 -34.57 150.88
CA LEU A 411 -51.77 -35.43 152.04
C LEU A 411 -50.90 -34.74 153.12
N GLU A 412 -49.93 -33.93 152.71
CA GLU A 412 -49.06 -33.17 153.61
C GLU A 412 -49.83 -32.03 154.31
N GLU A 413 -50.73 -31.35 153.59
CA GLU A 413 -51.65 -30.35 154.12
C GLU A 413 -52.57 -30.95 155.19
N ARG A 414 -53.21 -32.10 154.91
CA ARG A 414 -53.99 -32.87 155.91
C ARG A 414 -53.19 -33.23 157.16
N LEU A 415 -51.89 -33.54 157.01
CA LEU A 415 -51.01 -33.83 158.15
C LEU A 415 -50.74 -32.60 159.01
N THR A 416 -50.68 -31.40 158.41
CA THR A 416 -50.50 -30.15 159.18
C THR A 416 -51.76 -29.77 159.96
N GLU A 417 -52.95 -29.97 159.38
CA GLU A 417 -54.25 -29.73 160.04
C GLU A 417 -54.40 -30.60 161.30
N GLU A 418 -54.04 -31.89 161.22
CA GLU A 418 -54.12 -32.86 162.32
C GLU A 418 -53.17 -32.49 163.48
N ARG A 419 -52.01 -31.90 163.17
CA ARG A 419 -51.07 -31.39 164.18
C ARG A 419 -51.62 -30.15 164.90
N HIS A 420 -52.24 -29.21 164.17
CA HIS A 420 -52.78 -27.98 164.74
C HIS A 420 -53.89 -28.27 165.78
N GLN A 421 -54.76 -29.26 165.50
CA GLN A 421 -55.82 -29.66 166.42
C GLN A 421 -55.29 -30.17 167.77
N ARG A 422 -54.14 -30.86 167.80
CA ARG A 422 -53.51 -31.35 169.05
C ARG A 422 -52.95 -30.20 169.92
N GLU A 423 -52.43 -29.15 169.30
CA GLU A 423 -51.82 -28.00 169.99
C GLU A 423 -52.87 -27.20 170.80
N VAL A 424 -54.06 -27.00 170.23
CA VAL A 424 -55.18 -26.28 170.88
C VAL A 424 -55.65 -26.97 172.15
N VAL A 425 -55.60 -28.31 172.22
CA VAL A 425 -55.97 -29.08 173.42
C VAL A 425 -54.96 -28.88 174.55
N GLY A 426 -53.66 -29.06 174.27
CA GLY A 426 -52.59 -28.91 175.26
C GLY A 426 -52.43 -27.47 175.81
N SER A 427 -52.93 -26.48 175.09
CA SER A 427 -52.94 -25.07 175.53
C SER A 427 -53.84 -24.84 176.74
N LYS A 428 -54.99 -25.53 176.83
CA LYS A 428 -55.97 -25.35 177.92
C LYS A 428 -55.50 -25.96 179.24
N GLU A 429 -54.88 -27.13 179.18
CA GLU A 429 -54.39 -27.86 180.36
C GLU A 429 -53.26 -27.09 181.09
N LYS A 430 -52.40 -26.37 180.34
CA LYS A 430 -51.33 -25.55 180.91
C LYS A 430 -51.81 -24.34 181.72
N GLN A 431 -52.98 -23.77 181.44
CA GLN A 431 -53.43 -22.53 182.09
C GLN A 431 -53.84 -22.70 183.56
N GLU A 432 -54.29 -23.89 183.95
CA GLU A 432 -54.74 -24.15 185.33
C GLU A 432 -53.55 -24.39 186.27
N VAL A 433 -52.54 -25.15 185.81
CA VAL A 433 -51.32 -25.47 186.58
C VAL A 433 -50.50 -24.21 186.90
N GLN A 434 -50.40 -23.26 185.95
CA GLN A 434 -49.58 -22.05 186.10
C GLN A 434 -50.05 -21.14 187.26
N ARG A 435 -51.31 -21.24 187.69
CA ARG A 435 -51.88 -20.38 188.74
C ARG A 435 -51.35 -20.70 190.15
N ILE A 436 -50.95 -21.95 190.40
CA ILE A 436 -50.47 -22.42 191.71
C ILE A 436 -48.96 -22.20 191.87
N VAL A 437 -48.19 -22.35 190.80
CA VAL A 437 -46.72 -22.27 190.81
C VAL A 437 -46.20 -20.85 191.14
N ASN A 438 -46.95 -19.81 190.77
CA ASN A 438 -46.50 -18.43 190.87
C ASN A 438 -46.40 -17.90 192.32
N GLU A 439 -47.18 -18.46 193.26
CA GLU A 439 -47.22 -17.98 194.65
C GLU A 439 -45.98 -18.41 195.45
N LEU A 440 -45.57 -19.68 195.31
CA LEU A 440 -44.44 -20.27 196.04
C LEU A 440 -43.06 -19.74 195.59
N ASN A 441 -42.94 -19.30 194.34
CA ASN A 441 -41.62 -18.93 193.78
C ASN A 441 -41.16 -17.51 194.20
N ARG A 442 -42.01 -16.74 194.89
CA ARG A 442 -41.74 -15.35 195.30
C ARG A 442 -40.74 -15.23 196.45
N GLU A 443 -40.51 -16.30 197.22
CA GLU A 443 -39.63 -16.28 198.41
C GLU A 443 -38.17 -16.66 198.10
N ALA A 444 -37.90 -17.41 197.02
CA ALA A 444 -36.59 -18.02 196.77
C ALA A 444 -35.55 -17.10 196.09
N SER A 445 -35.98 -16.08 195.34
CA SER A 445 -35.11 -15.31 194.44
C SER A 445 -34.07 -14.41 195.11
N ALA A 446 -34.10 -14.25 196.44
CA ALA A 446 -33.24 -13.32 197.17
C ALA A 446 -31.78 -13.80 197.42
N ALA A 447 -31.44 -15.05 197.07
CA ALA A 447 -30.45 -15.79 197.87
C ALA A 447 -29.06 -16.07 197.27
N LYS A 448 -28.76 -15.87 195.96
CA LYS A 448 -27.45 -16.36 195.42
C LYS A 448 -26.81 -15.66 194.21
N GLU A 449 -26.91 -14.34 194.14
CA GLU A 449 -26.20 -13.45 193.19
C GLU A 449 -24.65 -13.42 193.36
N GLU A 450 -24.10 -14.22 194.29
CA GLU A 450 -22.69 -14.25 194.73
C GLU A 450 -21.72 -15.03 193.83
N ALA A 451 -22.20 -15.87 192.89
CA ALA A 451 -21.36 -16.81 192.14
C ALA A 451 -20.34 -16.17 191.15
N ARG A 452 -20.20 -14.84 191.13
CA ARG A 452 -19.37 -14.01 190.21
C ARG A 452 -17.86 -14.34 190.13
N LYS A 453 -17.32 -15.09 191.10
CA LYS A 453 -15.90 -15.13 191.51
C LYS A 453 -14.80 -15.23 190.43
N LEU A 454 -14.71 -16.39 189.77
CA LEU A 454 -13.44 -17.15 189.82
C LEU A 454 -12.96 -17.85 188.52
N LYS A 455 -13.01 -17.22 187.32
CA LYS A 455 -12.34 -17.83 186.13
C LYS A 455 -11.83 -16.87 185.05
N LYS A 456 -11.13 -15.81 185.45
CA LYS A 456 -10.64 -14.74 184.53
C LYS A 456 -9.10 -14.55 184.56
N SER A 457 -8.34 -15.63 184.76
CA SER A 457 -6.91 -15.58 185.11
C SER A 457 -6.06 -16.72 184.51
N LEU A 458 -6.24 -17.03 183.22
CA LEU A 458 -5.44 -18.04 182.50
C LEU A 458 -5.32 -17.64 181.03
N SER A 459 -4.26 -16.88 180.67
CA SER A 459 -4.25 -16.13 179.40
C SER A 459 -2.86 -15.82 178.82
N ALA A 460 -1.79 -16.55 179.20
CA ALA A 460 -0.42 -16.03 179.05
C ALA A 460 0.70 -17.08 178.83
N GLN A 461 0.55 -18.07 177.93
CA GLN A 461 1.64 -19.04 177.71
C GLN A 461 1.85 -19.62 176.28
N GLU A 462 0.91 -19.50 175.33
CA GLU A 462 1.01 -20.22 174.04
C GLU A 462 1.76 -19.49 172.91
N ILE A 463 2.31 -18.29 173.14
CA ILE A 463 2.96 -17.47 172.08
C ILE A 463 4.41 -17.91 171.78
N GLU A 464 5.05 -18.68 172.66
CA GLU A 464 6.50 -18.95 172.62
C GLU A 464 6.91 -20.21 171.81
N THR A 465 5.94 -21.02 171.36
CA THR A 465 6.21 -22.36 170.77
C THR A 465 6.31 -22.41 169.24
N ASN A 466 6.00 -21.32 168.53
CA ASN A 466 6.08 -21.29 167.06
C ASN A 466 7.44 -20.81 166.51
N THR A 467 8.13 -19.89 167.19
CA THR A 467 9.36 -19.22 166.71
C THR A 467 10.62 -20.10 166.64
N TRP A 468 10.51 -21.37 167.05
CA TRP A 468 11.60 -22.34 167.03
C TRP A 468 11.51 -23.35 165.87
N ARG A 469 10.42 -23.35 165.09
CA ARG A 469 10.19 -24.38 164.05
C ARG A 469 10.83 -24.05 162.70
N GLU A 470 10.91 -22.77 162.34
CA GLU A 470 11.43 -22.34 161.03
C GLU A 470 12.96 -22.50 160.90
N ARG A 471 13.72 -22.27 161.99
CA ARG A 471 15.19 -22.39 162.00
C ARG A 471 15.73 -23.82 161.86
N LEU A 472 14.87 -24.83 161.78
CA LEU A 472 15.27 -26.23 161.57
C LEU A 472 15.42 -26.57 160.08
N MET A 473 14.57 -26.01 159.21
CA MET A 473 14.51 -26.36 157.79
C MET A 473 15.74 -25.87 156.98
N ASP A 474 16.33 -24.73 157.35
CA ASP A 474 17.52 -24.21 156.68
C ASP A 474 18.77 -25.08 156.88
N LEU A 475 18.80 -25.92 157.92
CA LEU A 475 19.92 -26.84 158.19
C LEU A 475 19.78 -28.18 157.45
N GLU A 476 18.57 -28.61 157.10
CA GLU A 476 18.37 -29.89 156.38
C GLU A 476 18.73 -29.79 154.88
N ASN A 477 18.51 -28.63 154.24
CA ASN A 477 18.89 -28.42 152.84
C ASN A 477 20.41 -28.47 152.62
N ASN A 478 21.20 -27.91 153.54
CA ASN A 478 22.67 -27.85 153.43
C ASN A 478 23.34 -29.25 153.50
N LEU A 479 22.63 -30.30 153.91
CA LEU A 479 23.16 -31.67 153.99
C LEU A 479 22.96 -32.51 152.71
N ARG A 480 22.32 -31.97 151.67
CA ARG A 480 22.20 -32.63 150.36
C ARG A 480 23.25 -32.22 149.33
N GLU A 481 24.00 -31.16 149.58
CA GLU A 481 24.92 -30.57 148.60
C GLU A 481 26.39 -31.01 148.78
N THR A 482 26.71 -31.68 149.90
CA THR A 482 28.11 -32.00 150.29
C THR A 482 28.44 -33.49 150.34
N LEU A 483 27.72 -34.36 149.63
CA LEU A 483 28.08 -35.78 149.47
C LEU A 483 27.89 -36.24 148.01
N GLY A 484 29.01 -36.42 147.30
CA GLY A 484 29.06 -37.12 146.00
C GLY A 484 28.77 -38.62 146.14
N ASP A 485 28.74 -39.42 145.07
CA ASP A 485 29.56 -39.31 143.86
C ASP A 485 29.00 -40.16 142.67
N LEU A 486 29.73 -40.17 141.54
CA LEU A 486 29.89 -41.29 140.60
C LEU A 486 28.85 -41.55 139.47
N THR A 487 28.76 -40.64 138.47
CA THR A 487 28.29 -41.01 137.09
C THR A 487 29.06 -40.34 135.92
N GLY A 488 30.26 -39.79 136.16
CA GLY A 488 30.97 -38.84 135.27
C GLY A 488 31.45 -39.30 133.87
N SER A 489 31.01 -40.44 133.34
CA SER A 489 31.40 -40.94 132.00
C SER A 489 30.24 -40.93 130.99
N ARG A 490 29.05 -41.42 131.40
CA ARG A 490 27.93 -41.66 130.50
C ARG A 490 27.28 -40.38 129.98
N SER A 491 27.18 -39.33 130.80
CA SER A 491 26.60 -38.03 130.41
C SER A 491 27.47 -37.31 129.37
N SER A 492 28.79 -37.25 129.59
CA SER A 492 29.75 -36.64 128.64
C SER A 492 29.73 -37.33 127.28
N LEU A 493 29.68 -38.67 127.26
CA LEU A 493 29.57 -39.45 126.04
C LEU A 493 28.23 -39.20 125.33
N ILE A 494 27.10 -39.22 126.05
CA ILE A 494 25.77 -38.95 125.49
C ILE A 494 25.70 -37.53 124.92
N SER A 495 26.20 -36.51 125.63
CA SER A 495 26.20 -35.13 125.13
C SER A 495 26.98 -35.00 123.81
N LYS A 496 28.16 -35.64 123.70
CA LYS A 496 28.94 -35.65 122.46
C LYS A 496 28.31 -36.49 121.35
N ILE A 497 27.61 -37.57 121.67
CA ILE A 497 26.83 -38.34 120.70
C ILE A 497 25.65 -37.49 120.18
N MET A 498 24.92 -36.79 121.05
CA MET A 498 23.83 -35.90 120.65
C MET A 498 24.33 -34.67 119.87
N GLU A 499 25.51 -34.14 120.20
CA GLU A 499 26.17 -33.08 119.43
C GLU A 499 26.61 -33.56 118.05
N LEU A 500 27.21 -34.75 117.95
CA LEU A 500 27.57 -35.35 116.66
C LEU A 500 26.34 -35.75 115.83
N GLN A 501 25.27 -36.24 116.46
CA GLN A 501 23.98 -36.50 115.81
C GLN A 501 23.37 -35.21 115.27
N LYS A 502 23.27 -34.16 116.09
CA LYS A 502 22.78 -32.85 115.65
C LYS A 502 23.62 -32.24 114.53
N ASN A 503 24.94 -32.39 114.56
CA ASN A 503 25.84 -31.90 113.51
C ASN A 503 25.73 -32.74 112.23
N LEU A 504 25.53 -34.06 112.34
CA LEU A 504 25.23 -34.95 111.21
C LEU A 504 23.85 -34.65 110.60
N GLU A 505 22.84 -34.37 111.42
CA GLU A 505 21.52 -33.90 110.99
C GLU A 505 21.61 -32.53 110.30
N SER A 506 22.34 -31.57 110.88
CA SER A 506 22.56 -30.24 110.26
C SER A 506 23.25 -30.37 108.91
N THR A 507 24.35 -31.12 108.83
CA THR A 507 25.08 -31.34 107.57
C THR A 507 24.28 -32.16 106.56
N ALA A 508 23.38 -33.06 106.99
CA ALA A 508 22.43 -33.72 106.09
C ALA A 508 21.36 -32.76 105.55
N TRP A 509 20.81 -31.87 106.39
CA TRP A 509 19.88 -30.81 105.96
C TRP A 509 20.55 -29.78 105.04
N GLU A 510 21.81 -29.44 105.29
CA GLU A 510 22.62 -28.56 104.44
C GLU A 510 22.96 -29.23 103.10
N LEU A 511 23.27 -30.54 103.10
CA LEU A 511 23.50 -31.33 101.89
C LEU A 511 22.22 -31.47 101.05
N GLU A 512 21.07 -31.76 101.66
CA GLU A 512 19.80 -31.84 100.93
C GLU A 512 19.33 -30.44 100.47
N SER A 513 19.60 -29.38 101.24
CA SER A 513 19.34 -28.00 100.80
C SER A 513 20.24 -27.55 99.64
N THR A 514 21.51 -27.97 99.62
CA THR A 514 22.42 -27.67 98.50
C THR A 514 22.11 -28.53 97.28
N ARG A 515 21.63 -29.76 97.47
CA ARG A 515 21.08 -30.61 96.41
C ARG A 515 19.81 -30.03 95.78
N SER A 516 18.82 -29.62 96.58
CA SER A 516 17.61 -28.93 96.07
C SER A 516 17.97 -27.71 95.24
N LYS A 517 18.92 -26.89 95.72
CA LYS A 517 19.44 -25.73 94.96
C LYS A 517 20.17 -26.14 93.67
N LEU A 518 20.89 -27.26 93.67
CA LEU A 518 21.52 -27.77 92.45
C LEU A 518 20.46 -28.20 91.43
N ASP A 519 19.47 -29.00 91.86
CA ASP A 519 18.37 -29.46 91.01
C ASP A 519 17.52 -28.28 90.48
N GLU A 520 17.28 -27.25 91.31
CA GLU A 520 16.69 -25.96 90.90
C GLU A 520 17.55 -25.25 89.85
N THR A 521 18.88 -25.16 90.03
CA THR A 521 19.76 -24.54 89.03
C THR A 521 19.89 -25.34 87.74
N GLU A 522 19.90 -26.67 87.78
CA GLU A 522 19.84 -27.50 86.57
C GLU A 522 18.52 -27.30 85.83
N SER A 523 17.40 -27.23 86.55
CA SER A 523 16.08 -26.94 85.97
C SER A 523 16.07 -25.57 85.30
N LEU A 524 16.59 -24.53 85.97
CA LEU A 524 16.73 -23.18 85.40
C LEU A 524 17.66 -23.14 84.18
N LEU A 525 18.75 -23.92 84.17
CA LEU A 525 19.64 -24.04 83.02
C LEU A 525 18.96 -24.74 81.84
N ARG A 526 18.30 -25.89 82.06
CA ARG A 526 17.53 -26.59 81.01
C ARG A 526 16.43 -25.70 80.41
N ASN A 527 15.70 -24.97 81.26
CA ASN A 527 14.67 -24.01 80.81
C ASN A 527 15.28 -22.84 80.03
N ARG A 528 16.41 -22.29 80.48
CA ARG A 528 17.16 -21.26 79.75
C ARG A 528 17.62 -21.74 78.38
N ASP A 529 18.17 -22.94 78.29
CA ASP A 529 18.75 -23.44 77.05
C ASP A 529 17.66 -23.81 76.03
N ALA A 530 16.51 -24.33 76.49
CA ALA A 530 15.30 -24.47 75.66
C ALA A 530 14.75 -23.12 75.16
N LEU A 531 14.79 -22.07 75.99
CA LEU A 531 14.44 -20.70 75.57
C LEU A 531 15.45 -20.13 74.56
N LEU A 532 16.74 -20.41 74.70
CA LEU A 532 17.77 -20.01 73.74
C LEU A 532 17.63 -20.75 72.40
N GLU A 533 17.29 -22.04 72.42
CA GLU A 533 17.02 -22.82 71.21
C GLU A 533 15.76 -22.33 70.49
N SER A 534 14.65 -22.12 71.20
CA SER A 534 13.41 -21.59 70.61
C SER A 534 13.61 -20.20 70.00
N HIS A 535 14.25 -19.27 70.71
CA HIS A 535 14.61 -17.96 70.15
C HIS A 535 15.60 -18.08 68.97
N GLY A 536 16.52 -19.05 68.98
CA GLY A 536 17.41 -19.37 67.87
C GLY A 536 16.72 -19.99 66.64
N LEU A 537 15.58 -20.64 66.83
CA LEU A 537 14.68 -21.11 65.76
C LEU A 537 13.81 -19.96 65.23
N GLU A 538 13.22 -19.15 66.11
CA GLU A 538 12.44 -17.97 65.74
C GLU A 538 13.26 -16.94 64.98
N SER A 539 14.48 -16.64 65.43
CA SER A 539 15.39 -15.72 64.73
C SER A 539 15.75 -16.22 63.32
N ARG A 540 15.91 -17.54 63.12
CA ARG A 540 16.10 -18.14 61.79
C ARG A 540 14.84 -18.02 60.94
N LYS A 541 13.67 -18.37 61.50
CA LYS A 541 12.37 -18.25 60.84
C LYS A 541 12.06 -16.82 60.39
N LEU A 542 12.36 -15.83 61.22
CA LEU A 542 12.20 -14.40 60.89
C LEU A 542 13.17 -13.96 59.79
N ALA A 543 14.43 -14.39 59.82
CA ALA A 543 15.39 -14.11 58.74
C ALA A 543 14.96 -14.75 57.41
N GLU A 544 14.45 -15.98 57.45
CA GLU A 544 13.90 -16.70 56.30
C GLU A 544 12.64 -16.05 55.71
N LEU A 545 11.75 -15.53 56.56
CA LEU A 545 10.57 -14.78 56.11
C LEU A 545 10.98 -13.45 55.48
N LEU A 546 11.94 -12.74 56.08
CA LEU A 546 12.46 -11.47 55.59
C LEU A 546 13.20 -11.60 54.24
N GLU A 547 13.95 -12.68 54.01
CA GLU A 547 14.57 -12.90 52.69
C GLU A 547 13.56 -13.44 51.66
N ARG A 548 12.52 -14.17 52.06
CA ARG A 548 11.36 -14.46 51.18
C ARG A 548 10.62 -13.17 50.78
N GLU A 549 10.37 -12.26 51.71
CA GLU A 549 9.78 -10.94 51.42
C GLU A 549 10.65 -10.13 50.45
N ARG A 550 11.96 -10.08 50.68
CA ARG A 550 12.91 -9.45 49.75
C ARG A 550 12.92 -10.12 48.38
N HIS A 551 12.76 -11.44 48.31
CA HIS A 551 12.68 -12.15 47.04
C HIS A 551 11.39 -11.82 46.28
N SER A 552 10.22 -11.85 46.94
CA SER A 552 8.96 -11.39 46.34
C SER A 552 9.10 -9.95 45.86
N ARG A 553 9.52 -9.01 46.72
CA ARG A 553 9.73 -7.59 46.35
C ARG A 553 10.64 -7.40 45.13
N ARG A 554 11.66 -8.26 44.95
CA ARG A 554 12.54 -8.26 43.76
C ARG A 554 11.81 -8.79 42.52
N ALA A 555 11.05 -9.88 42.64
CA ALA A 555 10.24 -10.44 41.54
C ALA A 555 9.09 -9.50 41.14
N ASP A 556 8.35 -8.96 42.11
CA ASP A 556 7.25 -8.01 41.92
C ASP A 556 7.74 -6.74 41.19
N LYS A 557 8.91 -6.22 41.58
CA LYS A 557 9.55 -5.10 40.89
C LYS A 557 9.93 -5.45 39.44
N GLN A 558 10.50 -6.62 39.19
CA GLN A 558 10.87 -7.05 37.84
C GLN A 558 9.63 -7.27 36.95
N SER A 559 8.58 -7.87 37.50
CA SER A 559 7.27 -8.03 36.86
C SER A 559 6.65 -6.68 36.51
N PHE A 560 6.63 -5.73 37.45
CA PHE A 560 6.16 -4.37 37.21
C PHE A 560 6.98 -3.63 36.16
N GLU A 561 8.31 -3.69 36.21
CA GLU A 561 9.17 -3.08 35.18
C GLU A 561 8.94 -3.70 33.79
N GLN A 562 8.67 -5.01 33.71
CA GLN A 562 8.39 -5.70 32.45
C GLN A 562 6.99 -5.35 31.91
N ALA A 563 5.97 -5.30 32.77
CA ALA A 563 4.63 -4.82 32.43
C ALA A 563 4.67 -3.35 31.97
N LEU A 564 5.47 -2.51 32.63
CA LEU A 564 5.64 -1.10 32.26
C LEU A 564 6.33 -0.95 30.89
N LYS A 565 7.35 -1.76 30.58
CA LYS A 565 8.00 -1.80 29.26
C LYS A 565 7.01 -2.25 28.18
N SER A 566 6.26 -3.33 28.43
CA SER A 566 5.22 -3.84 27.54
C SER A 566 4.14 -2.79 27.26
N HIS A 567 3.63 -2.11 28.30
CA HIS A 567 2.67 -1.02 28.15
C HIS A 567 3.21 0.16 27.33
N HIS A 568 4.47 0.55 27.52
CA HIS A 568 5.10 1.60 26.70
C HIS A 568 5.29 1.17 25.23
N GLN A 569 5.60 -0.11 24.97
CA GLN A 569 5.67 -0.65 23.62
C GLN A 569 4.28 -0.66 22.96
N ALA A 570 3.27 -1.22 23.64
CA ALA A 570 1.89 -1.23 23.17
C ALA A 570 1.35 0.19 22.90
N SER A 571 1.62 1.15 23.79
CA SER A 571 1.24 2.57 23.62
C SER A 571 1.87 3.20 22.37
N ARG A 572 3.14 2.89 22.07
CA ARG A 572 3.80 3.32 20.81
C ARG A 572 3.16 2.68 19.59
N THR A 573 2.91 1.38 19.61
CA THR A 573 2.25 0.64 18.51
C THR A 573 0.83 1.17 18.26
N ILE A 574 0.05 1.43 19.31
CA ILE A 574 -1.28 2.06 19.21
C ILE A 574 -1.18 3.46 18.58
N THR A 575 -0.18 4.26 18.97
CA THR A 575 0.04 5.59 18.40
C THR A 575 0.37 5.53 16.91
N GLN A 576 1.23 4.59 16.50
CA GLN A 576 1.61 4.35 15.09
C GLN A 576 0.44 3.77 14.27
N ASN A 577 -0.37 2.89 14.85
CA ASN A 577 -1.57 2.38 14.19
C ASN A 577 -2.62 3.49 14.01
N ASN A 578 -2.79 4.37 15.01
CA ASN A 578 -3.69 5.52 14.92
C ASN A 578 -3.24 6.54 13.84
N SER A 579 -1.93 6.78 13.67
CA SER A 579 -1.46 7.63 12.56
C SER A 579 -1.72 6.97 11.20
N ARG A 580 -1.43 5.66 11.06
CA ARG A 580 -1.72 4.90 9.83
C ARG A 580 -3.22 4.85 9.50
N ILE A 581 -4.10 4.72 10.51
CA ILE A 581 -5.55 4.81 10.34
C ILE A 581 -5.93 6.21 9.85
N THR A 582 -5.40 7.26 10.47
CA THR A 582 -5.65 8.66 10.06
C THR A 582 -5.18 8.92 8.62
N GLU A 583 -4.06 8.34 8.20
CA GLU A 583 -3.55 8.42 6.82
C GLU A 583 -4.47 7.70 5.83
N LEU A 584 -4.92 6.47 6.15
CA LEU A 584 -5.86 5.70 5.33
C LEU A 584 -7.25 6.36 5.24
N GLU A 585 -7.75 6.95 6.33
CA GLU A 585 -8.98 7.75 6.31
C GLU A 585 -8.83 8.99 5.43
N ASN A 586 -7.68 9.67 5.47
CA ASN A 586 -7.40 10.81 4.61
C ASN A 586 -7.26 10.41 3.12
N ALA A 587 -6.67 9.25 2.82
CA ALA A 587 -6.62 8.70 1.46
C ALA A 587 -8.04 8.38 0.96
N ARG A 588 -8.81 7.59 1.71
CA ARG A 588 -10.21 7.26 1.41
C ARG A 588 -11.08 8.51 1.22
N ASN A 589 -10.87 9.56 2.00
CA ASN A 589 -11.56 10.84 1.87
C ASN A 589 -11.11 11.66 0.65
N GLN A 590 -9.87 11.49 0.17
CA GLN A 590 -9.43 12.05 -1.11
C GLN A 590 -10.02 11.28 -2.29
N ASP A 591 -10.02 9.94 -2.25
CA ASP A 591 -10.58 9.11 -3.31
C ASP A 591 -12.10 9.29 -3.43
N ARG A 592 -12.81 9.38 -2.31
CA ARG A 592 -14.25 9.74 -2.33
C ARG A 592 -14.49 11.08 -3.04
N LYS A 593 -13.63 12.09 -2.83
CA LYS A 593 -13.70 13.38 -3.56
C LYS A 593 -13.35 13.24 -5.03
N ARG A 594 -12.34 12.42 -5.39
CA ARG A 594 -12.01 12.09 -6.79
C ARG A 594 -13.19 11.44 -7.50
N PHE A 595 -13.82 10.44 -6.90
CA PHE A 595 -15.01 9.78 -7.45
C PHE A 595 -16.18 10.76 -7.60
N THR A 596 -16.51 11.56 -6.59
CA THR A 596 -17.58 12.58 -6.71
C THR A 596 -17.28 13.61 -7.80
N ASN A 597 -16.02 14.02 -7.97
CA ASN A 597 -15.62 14.94 -9.05
C ASN A 597 -15.74 14.30 -10.44
N LEU A 598 -15.33 13.03 -10.60
CA LEU A 598 -15.46 12.28 -11.86
C LEU A 598 -16.93 12.00 -12.20
N GLU A 599 -17.74 11.61 -11.21
CA GLU A 599 -19.19 11.41 -11.36
C GLU A 599 -19.88 12.71 -11.80
N GLN A 600 -19.47 13.85 -11.25
CA GLN A 600 -19.96 15.17 -11.68
C GLN A 600 -19.51 15.49 -13.12
N GLN A 601 -18.23 15.28 -13.46
CA GLN A 601 -17.71 15.49 -14.82
C GLN A 601 -18.45 14.63 -15.87
N PHE A 602 -18.74 13.36 -15.59
CA PHE A 602 -19.52 12.51 -16.50
C PHE A 602 -20.99 12.95 -16.61
N LYS A 603 -21.61 13.44 -15.53
CA LYS A 603 -22.96 14.05 -15.60
C LYS A 603 -22.97 15.31 -16.45
N ASP A 604 -21.96 16.17 -16.30
CA ASP A 604 -21.83 17.40 -17.07
C ASP A 604 -21.56 17.10 -18.56
N GLN A 605 -20.67 16.15 -18.88
CA GLN A 605 -20.45 15.67 -20.25
C GLN A 605 -21.72 15.06 -20.88
N LEU A 606 -22.48 14.25 -20.14
CA LEU A 606 -23.76 13.72 -20.63
C LEU A 606 -24.78 14.84 -20.87
N ASN A 607 -24.80 15.86 -20.01
CA ASN A 607 -25.67 17.03 -20.14
C ASN A 607 -25.28 17.88 -21.38
N GLU A 608 -24.00 18.14 -21.61
CA GLU A 608 -23.49 18.80 -22.82
C GLU A 608 -23.82 18.01 -24.09
N ARG A 609 -23.54 16.68 -24.09
CA ARG A 609 -23.86 15.76 -25.18
C ARG A 609 -25.34 15.82 -25.55
N ASN A 610 -26.22 15.67 -24.57
CA ASN A 610 -27.68 15.69 -24.79
C ASN A 610 -28.15 17.07 -25.28
N THR A 611 -27.53 18.16 -24.81
CA THR A 611 -27.85 19.53 -25.25
C THR A 611 -27.47 19.74 -26.72
N MET A 612 -26.29 19.27 -27.13
CA MET A 612 -25.85 19.31 -28.53
C MET A 612 -26.77 18.46 -29.42
N LEU A 613 -27.14 17.25 -28.98
CA LEU A 613 -28.06 16.37 -29.68
C LEU A 613 -29.45 17.01 -29.87
N LEU A 614 -29.98 17.69 -28.83
CA LEU A 614 -31.23 18.45 -28.92
C LEU A 614 -31.13 19.62 -29.91
N MET A 615 -29.99 20.30 -29.98
CA MET A 615 -29.74 21.36 -30.96
C MET A 615 -29.65 20.80 -32.39
N ILE A 616 -28.95 19.68 -32.60
CA ILE A 616 -28.84 19.00 -33.90
C ILE A 616 -30.23 18.55 -34.38
N TRP A 617 -31.04 17.96 -33.49
CA TRP A 617 -32.43 17.62 -33.78
C TRP A 617 -33.26 18.84 -34.21
N LYS A 618 -33.19 19.96 -33.48
CA LYS A 618 -33.90 21.20 -33.83
C LYS A 618 -33.47 21.76 -35.19
N ARG A 619 -32.19 21.66 -35.56
CA ARG A 619 -31.68 22.08 -36.87
C ARG A 619 -32.12 21.14 -38.00
N LEU A 620 -31.98 19.81 -37.82
CA LEU A 620 -32.38 18.82 -38.82
C LEU A 620 -33.89 18.87 -39.08
N SER A 621 -34.72 18.87 -38.04
CA SER A 621 -36.18 18.97 -38.19
C SER A 621 -36.63 20.25 -38.90
N ALA A 622 -35.96 21.39 -38.67
CA ALA A 622 -36.20 22.61 -39.43
C ALA A 622 -35.83 22.48 -40.93
N MET A 623 -34.69 21.86 -41.25
CA MET A 623 -34.27 21.63 -42.65
C MET A 623 -35.13 20.61 -43.39
N CYS A 624 -35.75 19.65 -42.70
CA CYS A 624 -36.69 18.69 -43.28
C CYS A 624 -38.10 19.27 -43.52
N GLY A 625 -38.39 20.47 -43.00
CA GLY A 625 -39.67 21.17 -43.19
C GLY A 625 -40.78 20.77 -42.19
N PRO A 626 -41.83 21.59 -42.07
CA PRO A 626 -42.84 21.47 -41.00
C PRO A 626 -43.64 20.18 -41.06
N ASP A 627 -44.01 19.69 -42.24
CA ASP A 627 -44.83 18.47 -42.40
C ASP A 627 -44.06 17.21 -41.95
N TRP A 628 -42.78 17.14 -42.28
CA TRP A 628 -41.89 16.09 -41.78
C TRP A 628 -41.69 16.21 -40.27
N ALA A 629 -41.41 17.42 -39.79
CA ALA A 629 -41.16 17.69 -38.38
C ALA A 629 -42.37 17.33 -37.52
N HIS A 630 -43.59 17.66 -37.95
CA HIS A 630 -44.83 17.30 -37.25
C HIS A 630 -44.99 15.77 -37.20
N SER A 631 -44.82 15.10 -38.35
CA SER A 631 -44.97 13.64 -38.50
C SER A 631 -43.95 12.82 -37.68
N ASN A 632 -42.77 13.38 -37.39
CA ASN A 632 -41.68 12.71 -36.66
C ASN A 632 -41.37 13.39 -35.30
N SER A 633 -42.28 14.24 -34.83
CA SER A 633 -42.08 15.13 -33.66
C SER A 633 -41.98 14.41 -32.32
N LEU A 634 -42.43 13.15 -32.23
CA LEU A 634 -42.59 12.42 -30.98
C LEU A 634 -41.63 11.22 -30.86
N ILE A 635 -41.07 11.06 -29.66
CA ILE A 635 -40.35 9.87 -29.21
C ILE A 635 -41.25 9.18 -28.16
N ASN A 636 -41.83 8.03 -28.49
CA ASN A 636 -42.72 7.27 -27.60
C ASN A 636 -43.79 8.15 -26.90
N GLY A 637 -44.38 9.10 -27.65
CA GLY A 637 -45.41 10.03 -27.15
C GLY A 637 -44.91 11.35 -26.55
N ASN A 638 -43.59 11.55 -26.38
CA ASN A 638 -43.01 12.77 -25.80
C ASN A 638 -42.27 13.62 -26.85
N LEU A 639 -42.27 14.95 -26.68
CA LEU A 639 -41.41 15.83 -27.45
C LEU A 639 -39.93 15.62 -27.06
N PRO A 640 -38.97 15.67 -28.02
CA PRO A 640 -37.55 15.69 -27.75
C PRO A 640 -37.16 16.81 -26.78
N SER A 641 -36.71 16.40 -25.59
CA SER A 641 -36.20 17.27 -24.52
C SER A 641 -34.87 16.73 -24.00
N GLN A 642 -34.20 17.52 -23.18
CA GLN A 642 -32.94 17.13 -22.54
C GLN A 642 -33.05 15.84 -21.72
N GLU A 643 -34.14 15.71 -20.96
CA GLU A 643 -34.45 14.56 -20.11
C GLU A 643 -34.85 13.33 -20.93
N VAL A 644 -35.63 13.53 -22.00
CA VAL A 644 -36.01 12.45 -22.93
C VAL A 644 -34.79 11.91 -23.67
N ILE A 645 -33.88 12.77 -24.13
CA ILE A 645 -32.64 12.36 -24.82
C ILE A 645 -31.65 11.68 -23.86
N GLY A 646 -31.60 12.11 -22.60
CA GLY A 646 -30.76 11.50 -21.57
C GLY A 646 -31.26 10.14 -21.05
N ASN A 647 -32.56 9.86 -21.17
CA ASN A 647 -33.14 8.59 -20.73
C ASN A 647 -32.94 7.48 -21.77
N ILE A 648 -32.24 6.42 -21.36
CA ILE A 648 -31.89 5.26 -22.18
C ILE A 648 -33.09 4.57 -22.84
N LEU A 649 -34.29 4.65 -22.26
CA LEU A 649 -35.52 4.06 -22.82
C LEU A 649 -36.04 4.78 -24.06
N PHE A 650 -35.72 6.07 -24.23
CA PHE A 650 -36.17 6.87 -25.36
C PHE A 650 -35.06 7.08 -26.40
N TRP A 651 -33.78 6.88 -26.01
CA TRP A 651 -32.61 7.01 -26.88
C TRP A 651 -32.73 6.26 -28.24
N PRO A 652 -33.21 5.00 -28.32
CA PRO A 652 -33.35 4.30 -29.61
C PRO A 652 -34.36 4.97 -30.55
N GLY A 653 -35.47 5.51 -30.00
CA GLY A 653 -36.49 6.23 -30.77
C GLY A 653 -35.97 7.58 -31.26
N PHE A 654 -35.27 8.32 -30.40
CA PHE A 654 -34.62 9.58 -30.79
C PHE A 654 -33.57 9.37 -31.90
N SER A 655 -32.68 8.39 -31.73
CA SER A 655 -31.66 8.04 -32.73
C SER A 655 -32.28 7.63 -34.07
N ARG A 656 -33.38 6.85 -34.05
CA ARG A 656 -34.15 6.50 -35.25
C ARG A 656 -34.72 7.74 -35.94
N ASN A 657 -35.36 8.66 -35.21
CA ASN A 657 -35.93 9.88 -35.80
C ASN A 657 -34.82 10.80 -36.36
N LEU A 658 -33.67 10.88 -35.69
CA LEU A 658 -32.50 11.62 -36.16
C LEU A 658 -31.96 11.07 -37.49
N LEU A 659 -31.84 9.74 -37.60
CA LEU A 659 -31.41 9.07 -38.84
C LEU A 659 -32.44 9.23 -39.97
N LEU A 660 -33.74 9.27 -39.66
CA LEU A 660 -34.79 9.57 -40.66
C LEU A 660 -34.72 11.03 -41.14
N ALA A 661 -34.32 11.97 -40.28
CA ALA A 661 -34.07 13.36 -40.68
C ALA A 661 -32.89 13.47 -41.66
N VAL A 662 -31.77 12.80 -41.36
CA VAL A 662 -30.61 12.74 -42.26
C VAL A 662 -30.98 12.12 -43.60
N LYS A 663 -31.69 10.98 -43.61
CA LYS A 663 -32.13 10.32 -44.86
C LYS A 663 -33.12 11.14 -45.68
N THR A 664 -33.94 11.99 -45.06
CA THR A 664 -34.81 12.90 -45.81
C THR A 664 -34.03 14.10 -46.37
N LEU A 665 -33.05 14.62 -45.64
CA LEU A 665 -32.10 15.62 -46.15
C LEU A 665 -31.29 15.08 -47.35
N GLU A 666 -30.75 13.87 -47.26
CA GLU A 666 -30.04 13.17 -48.36
C GLU A 666 -30.91 13.07 -49.61
N ASN A 667 -32.17 12.62 -49.47
CA ASN A 667 -33.13 12.54 -50.58
C ASN A 667 -33.45 13.92 -51.18
N VAL A 668 -33.57 14.97 -50.36
CA VAL A 668 -33.76 16.35 -50.84
C VAL A 668 -32.54 16.83 -51.64
N ILE A 669 -31.31 16.58 -51.15
CA ILE A 669 -30.06 16.93 -51.82
C ILE A 669 -29.90 16.16 -53.15
N LEU A 670 -30.19 14.86 -53.17
CA LEU A 670 -30.22 14.06 -54.41
C LEU A 670 -31.28 14.58 -55.38
N GLY A 671 -32.46 14.97 -54.88
CA GLY A 671 -33.50 15.63 -55.66
C GLY A 671 -33.07 16.98 -56.24
N PHE A 672 -32.28 17.78 -55.52
CA PHE A 672 -31.65 19.00 -56.07
C PHE A 672 -30.61 18.67 -57.14
N LYS A 673 -29.70 17.72 -56.90
CA LYS A 673 -28.69 17.25 -57.86
C LYS A 673 -29.31 16.76 -59.17
N ASN A 674 -30.42 16.04 -59.09
CA ASN A 674 -31.17 15.56 -60.25
C ASN A 674 -31.92 16.68 -60.99
N ARG A 675 -32.43 17.70 -60.28
CA ARG A 675 -33.01 18.91 -60.89
C ARG A 675 -31.97 19.76 -61.60
N ILE A 676 -30.78 19.95 -61.00
CA ILE A 676 -29.64 20.65 -61.63
C ILE A 676 -29.24 19.94 -62.92
N LYS A 677 -29.02 18.61 -62.90
CA LYS A 677 -28.80 17.80 -64.10
C LYS A 677 -29.93 17.85 -65.12
N GLY A 678 -31.16 18.14 -64.68
CA GLY A 678 -32.29 18.45 -65.56
C GLY A 678 -32.04 19.74 -66.34
N VAL A 679 -31.83 20.83 -65.61
CA VAL A 679 -31.55 22.16 -66.17
C VAL A 679 -30.31 22.15 -67.07
N GLU A 680 -29.20 21.52 -66.66
CA GLU A 680 -27.98 21.35 -67.47
C GLU A 680 -28.27 20.70 -68.83
N ARG A 681 -28.98 19.56 -68.84
CA ARG A 681 -29.37 18.86 -70.07
C ARG A 681 -30.28 19.71 -70.95
N ASP A 682 -31.27 20.37 -70.36
CA ASP A 682 -32.29 21.08 -71.12
C ASP A 682 -31.77 22.43 -71.64
N LEU A 683 -30.83 23.07 -70.93
CA LEU A 683 -29.99 24.17 -71.42
C LEU A 683 -29.07 23.72 -72.56
N THR A 684 -28.45 22.53 -72.44
CA THR A 684 -27.62 21.95 -73.52
C THR A 684 -28.44 21.71 -74.80
N LYS A 685 -29.66 21.18 -74.67
CA LYS A 685 -30.59 21.04 -75.81
C LYS A 685 -30.95 22.39 -76.43
N GLN A 686 -31.23 23.41 -75.61
CA GLN A 686 -31.53 24.76 -76.10
C GLN A 686 -30.34 25.36 -76.85
N TYR A 687 -29.12 25.20 -76.32
CA TYR A 687 -27.88 25.62 -76.99
C TYR A 687 -27.72 24.93 -78.35
N GLN A 688 -27.82 23.60 -78.40
CA GLN A 688 -27.75 22.82 -79.64
C GLN A 688 -28.84 23.20 -80.66
N ALA A 689 -30.06 23.52 -80.20
CA ALA A 689 -31.14 23.98 -81.06
C ALA A 689 -30.86 25.38 -81.65
N VAL A 690 -30.26 26.28 -80.86
CA VAL A 690 -29.80 27.60 -81.34
C VAL A 690 -28.64 27.46 -82.31
N GLU A 691 -27.63 26.64 -82.00
CA GLU A 691 -26.49 26.32 -82.86
C GLU A 691 -26.93 25.70 -84.20
N HIS A 692 -27.87 24.76 -84.18
CA HIS A 692 -28.45 24.19 -85.39
C HIS A 692 -29.24 25.24 -86.19
N THR A 693 -30.00 26.11 -85.52
CA THR A 693 -30.73 27.22 -86.16
C THR A 693 -29.79 28.24 -86.79
N LEU A 694 -28.67 28.56 -86.14
CA LEU A 694 -27.61 29.40 -86.70
C LEU A 694 -26.93 28.72 -87.88
N SER A 695 -26.58 27.43 -87.78
CA SER A 695 -26.04 26.61 -88.87
C SER A 695 -26.97 26.59 -90.10
N LEU A 696 -28.30 26.52 -89.89
CA LEU A 696 -29.30 26.61 -90.95
C LEU A 696 -29.45 28.03 -91.53
N ARG A 697 -29.14 29.08 -90.77
CA ARG A 697 -29.10 30.46 -91.25
C ARG A 697 -27.83 30.74 -92.05
N ILE A 698 -26.68 30.28 -91.57
CA ILE A 698 -25.39 30.32 -92.29
C ILE A 698 -25.54 29.61 -93.63
N LYS A 699 -25.99 28.35 -93.67
CA LYS A 699 -26.25 27.61 -94.93
C LYS A 699 -27.29 28.23 -95.87
N LYS A 700 -28.10 29.20 -95.41
CA LYS A 700 -28.97 30.03 -96.27
C LYS A 700 -28.27 31.29 -96.76
N LEU A 701 -27.42 31.88 -95.92
CA LEU A 701 -26.57 33.02 -96.24
C LEU A 701 -25.50 32.61 -97.26
N ASP A 702 -24.81 31.48 -97.06
CA ASP A 702 -23.86 30.88 -98.00
C ASP A 702 -24.49 30.73 -99.40
N ARG A 703 -25.70 30.16 -99.48
CA ARG A 703 -26.45 30.01 -100.75
C ARG A 703 -26.88 31.34 -101.37
N LEU A 704 -27.17 32.35 -100.56
CA LEU A 704 -27.45 33.70 -101.05
C LEU A 704 -26.17 34.35 -101.59
N GLU A 705 -25.03 34.16 -100.94
CA GLU A 705 -23.73 34.60 -101.42
C GLU A 705 -23.30 33.86 -102.70
N GLU A 706 -23.45 32.54 -102.78
CA GLU A 706 -23.28 31.76 -104.02
C GLU A 706 -24.18 32.30 -105.14
N SER A 707 -25.45 32.61 -104.85
CA SER A 707 -26.35 33.19 -105.85
C SER A 707 -25.94 34.60 -106.28
N MET A 708 -25.48 35.44 -105.34
CA MET A 708 -24.99 36.80 -105.61
C MET A 708 -23.66 36.77 -106.38
N MET A 709 -22.76 35.84 -106.06
CA MET A 709 -21.49 35.64 -106.77
C MET A 709 -21.74 35.06 -108.16
N SER A 710 -22.75 34.20 -108.33
CA SER A 710 -23.20 33.72 -109.65
C SER A 710 -23.77 34.87 -110.50
N ILE A 711 -24.64 35.72 -109.93
CA ILE A 711 -25.15 36.95 -110.59
C ILE A 711 -23.99 37.90 -110.96
N ARG A 712 -23.05 38.11 -110.04
CA ARG A 712 -21.84 38.92 -110.28
C ARG A 712 -20.96 38.31 -111.38
N ALA A 713 -20.77 37.00 -111.39
CA ALA A 713 -20.00 36.29 -112.42
C ALA A 713 -20.70 36.32 -113.80
N GLN A 714 -22.03 36.32 -113.84
CA GLN A 714 -22.80 36.55 -115.07
C GLN A 714 -22.61 38.00 -115.57
N GLN A 715 -22.69 39.00 -114.69
CA GLN A 715 -22.39 40.40 -115.05
C GLN A 715 -20.95 40.57 -115.57
N HIS A 716 -19.97 39.87 -115.00
CA HIS A 716 -18.57 39.92 -115.47
C HIS A 716 -18.30 39.12 -116.76
N LYS A 717 -19.23 38.30 -117.26
CA LYS A 717 -19.08 37.55 -118.53
C LYS A 717 -19.72 38.21 -119.75
N LEU A 718 -20.39 39.35 -119.59
CA LEU A 718 -21.05 40.09 -120.68
C LEU A 718 -20.55 41.55 -120.77
N GLY A 719 -19.46 41.72 -121.52
CA GLY A 719 -19.18 42.98 -122.23
C GLY A 719 -18.31 44.02 -121.50
N GLN A 720 -16.99 43.87 -121.54
CA GLN A 720 -16.06 44.99 -121.32
C GLN A 720 -15.90 45.85 -122.60
N SER A 721 -17.00 46.41 -123.11
CA SER A 721 -16.99 47.50 -124.10
C SER A 721 -18.37 48.14 -124.19
N GLY A 722 -18.44 49.48 -124.08
CA GLY A 722 -19.72 50.22 -124.09
C GLY A 722 -19.68 51.49 -123.23
N LEU A 723 -19.05 52.55 -123.73
CA LEU A 723 -19.08 53.87 -123.08
C LEU A 723 -20.48 54.49 -123.23
N SER A 724 -21.15 54.78 -122.11
CA SER A 724 -22.34 55.65 -122.06
C SER A 724 -21.98 56.96 -121.32
N PRO A 725 -22.37 58.14 -121.84
CA PRO A 725 -21.79 59.43 -121.43
C PRO A 725 -22.21 59.93 -120.03
N GLU A 726 -23.11 59.23 -119.36
CA GLU A 726 -23.71 59.63 -118.08
C GLU A 726 -22.68 59.75 -116.94
N MET A 727 -21.70 58.84 -116.86
CA MET A 727 -20.67 58.86 -115.80
C MET A 727 -19.72 60.08 -115.89
N ALA A 728 -19.58 60.70 -117.07
CA ALA A 728 -18.83 61.94 -117.23
C ALA A 728 -19.64 63.14 -116.71
N LYS A 729 -20.94 63.20 -117.05
CA LYS A 729 -21.87 64.24 -116.60
C LYS A 729 -22.02 64.22 -115.07
N LEU A 730 -22.25 63.04 -114.49
CA LEU A 730 -22.35 62.83 -113.05
C LEU A 730 -21.08 63.22 -112.28
N ARG A 731 -19.88 63.13 -112.88
CA ARG A 731 -18.63 63.61 -112.24
C ARG A 731 -18.49 65.14 -112.26
N GLY A 732 -19.06 65.82 -113.25
CA GLY A 732 -19.22 67.28 -113.23
C GLY A 732 -20.24 67.72 -112.18
N GLU A 733 -21.40 67.08 -112.17
CA GLU A 733 -22.49 67.36 -111.22
C GLU A 733 -22.06 67.05 -109.77
N ASN A 734 -21.26 66.00 -109.50
CA ASN A 734 -20.72 65.72 -108.16
C ASN A 734 -19.73 66.80 -107.66
N ARG A 735 -19.05 67.54 -108.56
CA ARG A 735 -18.26 68.72 -108.18
C ARG A 735 -19.14 69.92 -107.84
N LEU A 736 -20.25 70.12 -108.57
CA LEU A 736 -21.23 71.17 -108.25
C LEU A 736 -21.92 70.91 -106.90
N LEU A 737 -22.43 69.69 -106.70
CA LEU A 737 -23.12 69.27 -105.48
C LEU A 737 -22.23 69.35 -104.23
N LYS A 738 -20.90 69.18 -104.36
CA LYS A 738 -19.95 69.42 -103.25
C LYS A 738 -19.73 70.90 -102.94
N ALA A 739 -19.94 71.80 -103.90
CA ALA A 739 -19.96 73.24 -103.62
C ALA A 739 -21.28 73.65 -102.94
N GLU A 740 -22.42 73.11 -103.38
CA GLU A 740 -23.72 73.34 -102.76
C GLU A 740 -23.83 72.76 -101.34
N LEU A 741 -23.21 71.61 -101.06
CA LEU A 741 -23.17 71.02 -99.72
C LEU A 741 -22.45 71.93 -98.70
N ASN A 742 -21.35 72.56 -99.11
CA ASN A 742 -20.63 73.55 -98.29
C ASN A 742 -21.46 74.82 -98.08
N LEU A 743 -22.31 75.20 -99.04
CA LEU A 743 -23.22 76.33 -98.89
C LEU A 743 -24.38 76.00 -97.93
N LEU A 744 -24.95 74.79 -98.02
CA LEU A 744 -26.06 74.34 -97.19
C LEU A 744 -25.70 74.10 -95.72
N GLN A 745 -24.47 73.66 -95.41
CA GLN A 745 -24.01 73.55 -94.01
C GLN A 745 -23.94 74.90 -93.27
N SER A 746 -24.02 76.05 -93.97
CA SER A 746 -24.05 77.37 -93.33
C SER A 746 -25.41 77.75 -92.70
N HIS A 747 -26.51 77.04 -93.01
CA HIS A 747 -27.87 77.56 -92.81
C HIS A 747 -28.85 76.66 -92.03
N SER A 748 -28.39 75.72 -91.21
CA SER A 748 -29.27 74.93 -90.33
C SER A 748 -28.74 74.72 -88.90
N ARG A 749 -28.80 75.77 -88.07
CA ARG A 749 -28.92 75.62 -86.61
C ARG A 749 -30.41 75.51 -86.23
N SER A 750 -30.71 74.71 -85.18
CA SER A 750 -31.82 74.86 -84.22
C SER A 750 -32.76 73.64 -84.06
N ARG A 751 -33.09 73.36 -82.78
CA ARG A 751 -34.22 72.59 -82.21
C ARG A 751 -34.36 71.07 -82.45
N GLY A 752 -34.43 70.34 -81.32
CA GLY A 752 -35.25 69.12 -81.17
C GLY A 752 -36.73 69.46 -80.86
N PRO A 753 -37.55 68.49 -80.39
CA PRO A 753 -37.46 68.04 -78.99
C PRO A 753 -37.70 66.52 -78.79
N ALA A 754 -38.06 66.09 -77.56
CA ALA A 754 -38.20 64.69 -77.12
C ALA A 754 -39.66 64.26 -76.78
N GLY A 755 -39.86 62.96 -76.55
CA GLY A 755 -41.12 62.27 -76.17
C GLY A 755 -41.18 60.87 -76.85
N ILE A 756 -41.80 59.79 -76.34
CA ILE A 756 -42.75 59.46 -75.23
C ILE A 756 -42.41 57.99 -74.78
N GLY A 757 -42.68 57.41 -73.58
CA GLY A 757 -43.51 57.76 -72.40
C GLY A 757 -43.38 56.76 -71.21
N PRO A 758 -44.38 56.64 -70.30
CA PRO A 758 -44.32 55.87 -69.03
C PRO A 758 -44.98 54.46 -69.07
N GLY A 759 -45.00 53.61 -68.01
CA GLY A 759 -44.34 53.65 -66.69
C GLY A 759 -45.22 53.18 -65.48
N SER A 760 -44.60 52.65 -64.40
CA SER A 760 -45.20 52.11 -63.13
C SER A 760 -46.00 50.79 -63.22
N PRO A 761 -46.37 50.10 -62.10
CA PRO A 761 -45.93 50.14 -60.66
C PRO A 761 -45.22 48.82 -60.18
N ARG A 762 -44.56 48.65 -59.01
CA ARG A 762 -45.01 48.59 -57.56
C ARG A 762 -46.09 47.50 -57.30
N LEU A 763 -46.08 46.63 -56.26
CA LEU A 763 -45.57 46.65 -54.86
C LEU A 763 -45.36 45.22 -54.25
N GLU A 764 -44.61 45.12 -53.13
CA GLU A 764 -44.70 44.12 -52.00
C GLU A 764 -44.58 42.58 -52.27
N SER A 765 -44.18 41.68 -51.34
CA SER A 765 -43.60 41.74 -49.97
C SER A 765 -42.90 40.37 -49.66
N GLY A 766 -42.14 40.23 -48.55
CA GLY A 766 -41.88 38.91 -47.93
C GLY A 766 -40.42 38.43 -47.76
N ALA A 767 -39.79 38.92 -46.69
CA ALA A 767 -38.63 38.43 -45.92
C ALA A 767 -37.88 37.09 -46.24
N ASP A 768 -36.54 37.19 -46.09
CA ASP A 768 -35.67 36.42 -45.17
C ASP A 768 -34.66 35.33 -45.65
N LEU A 769 -33.51 35.37 -44.95
CA LEU A 769 -32.41 34.39 -44.80
C LEU A 769 -31.44 34.08 -45.97
N ASP A 770 -30.26 34.73 -45.93
CA ASP A 770 -29.01 34.22 -46.52
C ASP A 770 -28.55 32.90 -45.86
N PRO A 771 -27.74 32.10 -46.58
CA PRO A 771 -26.41 31.80 -46.03
C PRO A 771 -25.27 31.74 -47.07
N THR A 772 -24.18 32.47 -46.78
CA THR A 772 -22.73 32.15 -46.96
C THR A 772 -22.24 31.56 -48.32
N SER A 773 -21.05 31.87 -48.86
CA SER A 773 -19.74 32.08 -48.20
C SER A 773 -18.62 32.48 -49.20
N LEU A 774 -17.41 32.77 -48.68
CA LEU A 774 -16.10 32.94 -49.38
C LEU A 774 -15.94 34.23 -50.24
N VAL A 775 -14.80 34.94 -50.34
CA VAL A 775 -13.36 34.55 -50.35
C VAL A 775 -12.42 35.70 -49.85
N ARG A 776 -11.41 35.36 -49.02
CA ARG A 776 -10.05 36.00 -48.78
C ARG A 776 -9.81 37.36 -48.05
N HIS A 777 -8.70 37.28 -47.27
CA HIS A 777 -7.59 38.24 -47.02
C HIS A 777 -7.60 39.30 -45.90
N ASN A 778 -6.62 39.11 -45.00
CA ASN A 778 -5.67 40.06 -44.39
C ASN A 778 -6.06 41.06 -43.28
N SER A 779 -5.40 40.82 -42.13
CA SER A 779 -4.57 41.77 -41.34
C SER A 779 -5.14 42.46 -40.08
N MET A 780 -4.28 42.41 -39.04
CA MET A 780 -4.05 43.34 -37.92
C MET A 780 -5.14 43.61 -36.84
N VAL A 781 -4.70 43.45 -35.57
CA VAL A 781 -4.83 44.38 -34.41
C VAL A 781 -6.25 44.95 -34.15
N GLU A 782 -6.90 44.73 -32.99
CA GLU A 782 -6.44 45.13 -31.65
C GLU A 782 -7.08 44.35 -30.46
N LYS A 783 -6.92 44.85 -29.23
CA LYS A 783 -7.43 44.36 -27.92
C LYS A 783 -8.43 45.42 -27.35
N PRO A 784 -9.15 45.24 -26.21
CA PRO A 784 -9.23 44.10 -25.28
C PRO A 784 -10.65 43.76 -24.71
N ALA A 785 -10.67 42.81 -23.74
CA ALA A 785 -11.53 42.73 -22.55
C ALA A 785 -13.01 42.24 -22.64
N ASN A 786 -13.27 41.04 -22.09
CA ASN A 786 -14.05 40.87 -20.84
C ASN A 786 -13.81 39.47 -20.19
N PRO A 787 -14.29 39.16 -18.96
CA PRO A 787 -13.69 38.13 -18.09
C PRO A 787 -14.52 36.83 -17.88
N ASN A 788 -13.85 35.71 -17.53
CA ASN A 788 -13.89 35.10 -16.17
C ASN A 788 -13.17 33.74 -16.08
N ASN A 789 -12.58 33.44 -14.91
CA ASN A 789 -12.27 32.12 -14.30
C ASN A 789 -11.53 31.00 -15.10
N SER A 790 -10.85 30.02 -14.49
CA SER A 790 -10.08 29.96 -13.22
C SER A 790 -9.34 28.61 -13.10
N ARG A 791 -8.02 28.62 -12.79
CA ARG A 791 -7.17 27.52 -12.21
C ARG A 791 -7.25 26.08 -12.82
N GLY A 792 -6.15 25.39 -13.17
CA GLY A 792 -4.71 25.72 -13.18
C GLY A 792 -3.81 24.49 -12.94
N LEU A 793 -2.48 24.65 -13.09
CA LEU A 793 -1.39 23.67 -12.83
C LEU A 793 -1.30 22.50 -13.87
N THR A 794 -0.15 21.87 -14.18
CA THR A 794 1.18 21.75 -13.50
C THR A 794 2.35 21.68 -14.52
N ARG A 795 3.59 22.05 -14.12
CA ARG A 795 4.85 21.22 -14.15
C ARG A 795 6.12 22.00 -13.75
N SER A 796 7.22 21.27 -13.54
CA SER A 796 8.36 21.57 -12.62
C SER A 796 9.56 22.37 -13.17
N SER A 797 10.28 23.07 -12.29
CA SER A 797 11.74 23.39 -12.37
C SER A 797 12.27 23.72 -10.94
N THR A 798 13.03 22.86 -10.23
CA THR A 798 14.52 22.68 -10.17
C THR A 798 15.33 23.57 -9.19
N SER A 799 16.15 22.91 -8.34
CA SER A 799 17.33 23.40 -7.56
C SER A 799 17.12 24.23 -6.27
N GLY A 800 18.07 24.13 -5.31
CA GLY A 800 18.26 25.14 -4.22
C GLY A 800 18.37 24.70 -2.74
N ILE A 801 19.33 23.85 -2.36
CA ILE A 801 19.79 23.57 -0.97
C ILE A 801 20.19 24.91 -0.26
N PRO A 802 19.86 25.23 1.04
CA PRO A 802 20.28 24.45 2.22
C PRO A 802 19.32 24.42 3.46
N GLN A 803 19.70 23.64 4.49
CA GLN A 803 19.10 23.67 5.84
C GLN A 803 20.20 23.58 6.93
N PRO A 804 20.12 24.33 8.06
CA PRO A 804 21.15 24.33 9.10
C PRO A 804 20.93 23.29 10.23
N SER A 805 21.97 23.09 11.04
CA SER A 805 22.09 22.09 12.11
C SER A 805 21.46 22.49 13.45
N HIS A 806 21.29 21.54 14.40
CA HIS A 806 22.13 21.50 15.61
C HIS A 806 21.92 20.27 16.53
N VAL A 807 22.98 19.45 16.60
CA VAL A 807 23.55 18.62 17.69
C VAL A 807 22.68 17.94 18.78
N SER A 808 23.09 16.69 19.03
CA SER A 808 22.66 15.73 20.06
C SER A 808 22.91 16.13 21.52
N SER A 809 22.20 15.47 22.46
CA SER A 809 22.82 14.73 23.58
C SER A 809 21.82 13.85 24.33
N THR A 810 22.15 12.58 24.55
CA THR A 810 21.63 11.75 25.65
C THR A 810 22.67 10.68 25.95
N THR A 811 23.26 10.73 27.14
CA THR A 811 24.33 9.82 27.58
C THR A 811 23.94 9.19 28.92
N THR A 812 24.54 8.05 29.25
CA THR A 812 24.07 7.12 30.28
C THR A 812 24.74 7.27 31.65
N LEU A 813 23.91 7.13 32.70
CA LEU A 813 24.21 6.53 34.03
C LEU A 813 25.10 7.28 35.05
N ALA A 814 24.91 6.84 36.31
CA ALA A 814 25.79 6.88 37.48
C ALA A 814 25.90 8.18 38.34
N ASP A 815 25.17 8.14 39.47
CA ASP A 815 25.64 8.44 40.85
C ASP A 815 26.06 9.88 41.25
N GLY A 816 26.14 10.13 42.57
CA GLY A 816 26.70 11.35 43.17
C GLY A 816 25.67 12.28 43.83
N ALA A 817 25.73 12.41 45.16
CA ALA A 817 24.88 13.30 45.95
C ALA A 817 25.26 14.79 45.85
N GLY A 818 24.30 15.68 46.03
CA GLY A 818 24.53 17.13 46.19
C GLY A 818 23.24 17.95 46.18
N ALA A 819 23.13 18.97 47.03
CA ALA A 819 21.94 19.79 47.17
C ALA A 819 22.23 21.30 47.00
N MET A 820 21.14 22.07 46.90
CA MET A 820 21.02 23.53 47.09
C MET A 820 21.26 24.48 45.91
N VAL A 821 20.16 25.16 45.55
CA VAL A 821 20.01 26.62 45.34
C VAL A 821 20.72 27.30 44.16
N HIS A 822 19.92 28.00 43.36
CA HIS A 822 20.32 29.14 42.55
C HIS A 822 19.61 30.40 43.04
N SER A 823 20.33 31.53 43.11
CA SER A 823 19.73 32.86 43.32
C SER A 823 20.64 33.99 42.82
N SER A 824 20.34 34.51 41.63
CA SER A 824 20.53 35.90 41.17
C SER A 824 20.13 35.98 39.67
N ARG A 825 19.44 37.00 39.12
CA ARG A 825 19.54 38.47 39.16
C ARG A 825 20.83 39.02 38.50
N THR A 826 20.81 39.97 37.55
CA THR A 826 19.71 40.59 36.76
C THR A 826 20.30 41.44 35.63
N ARG A 827 19.51 41.74 34.57
CA ARG A 827 19.64 42.94 33.69
C ARG A 827 20.92 42.99 32.82
N HIS A 828 21.09 43.89 31.84
CA HIS A 828 20.23 44.96 31.29
C HIS A 828 20.08 44.80 29.76
N ALA A 829 19.26 45.64 29.12
CA ALA A 829 18.96 45.59 27.68
C ALA A 829 19.54 46.78 26.91
N VAL A 830 19.93 46.54 25.66
CA VAL A 830 20.03 47.52 24.55
C VAL A 830 19.29 46.90 23.35
N GLY A 831 18.77 47.73 22.44
CA GLY A 831 17.78 47.29 21.45
C GLY A 831 18.30 46.33 20.37
N ASP A 832 17.49 45.29 20.09
CA ASP A 832 17.54 44.44 18.90
C ASP A 832 16.08 44.26 18.41
N GLN A 833 15.79 44.59 17.15
CA GLN A 833 14.46 44.41 16.58
C GLN A 833 14.09 42.91 16.48
N GLY A 834 15.07 42.04 16.24
CA GLY A 834 14.89 40.59 16.27
C GLY A 834 14.53 40.04 17.65
N ASN A 835 14.73 40.80 18.73
CA ASN A 835 14.26 40.43 20.06
C ASN A 835 12.76 40.66 20.22
N ASN A 836 12.21 41.74 19.65
CA ASN A 836 10.76 41.95 19.64
C ASN A 836 10.04 40.85 18.84
N GLU A 837 10.60 40.43 17.70
CA GLU A 837 10.04 39.30 16.94
C GLU A 837 10.07 38.00 17.74
N LYS A 838 11.17 37.70 18.47
CA LYS A 838 11.23 36.54 19.38
C LYS A 838 10.20 36.62 20.50
N TRP A 839 9.95 37.81 21.08
CA TRP A 839 8.90 38.00 22.08
C TRP A 839 7.49 37.84 21.49
N ILE A 840 7.24 38.33 20.27
CA ILE A 840 5.97 38.17 19.55
C ILE A 840 5.72 36.70 19.17
N GLN A 841 6.74 36.01 18.65
CA GLN A 841 6.65 34.56 18.37
C GLN A 841 6.39 33.76 19.64
N ARG A 842 7.08 34.07 20.75
CA ARG A 842 6.86 33.42 22.05
C ARG A 842 5.50 33.77 22.67
N LEU A 843 4.97 34.97 22.42
CA LEU A 843 3.61 35.34 22.80
C LEU A 843 2.58 34.52 22.01
N HIS A 844 2.68 34.48 20.68
CA HIS A 844 1.81 33.63 19.84
C HIS A 844 1.92 32.14 20.21
N GLU A 845 3.10 31.65 20.61
CA GLU A 845 3.27 30.28 21.09
C GLU A 845 2.58 30.06 22.44
N LEU A 846 2.69 31.01 23.38
CA LEU A 846 1.98 30.98 24.66
C LEU A 846 0.46 31.09 24.49
N GLU A 847 -0.02 31.91 23.56
CA GLU A 847 -1.44 32.02 23.19
C GLU A 847 -1.95 30.73 22.55
N LYS A 848 -1.17 30.10 21.67
CA LYS A 848 -1.48 28.79 21.08
C LYS A 848 -1.55 27.71 22.17
N ARG A 849 -0.58 27.66 23.08
CA ARG A 849 -0.57 26.74 24.24
C ARG A 849 -1.77 27.00 25.17
N LEU A 850 -2.10 28.27 25.47
CA LEU A 850 -3.26 28.66 26.27
C LEU A 850 -4.59 28.29 25.61
N LYS A 851 -4.68 28.41 24.27
CA LYS A 851 -5.85 27.97 23.51
C LYS A 851 -6.00 26.44 23.57
N GLN A 852 -4.92 25.70 23.34
CA GLN A 852 -4.89 24.24 23.47
C GLN A 852 -5.22 23.77 24.90
N GLU A 853 -4.75 24.47 25.93
CA GLU A 853 -5.08 24.20 27.34
C GLU A 853 -6.58 24.45 27.63
N ARG A 854 -7.18 25.51 27.08
CA ARG A 854 -8.62 25.79 27.19
C ARG A 854 -9.46 24.75 26.45
N GLU A 855 -9.03 24.33 25.26
CA GLU A 855 -9.68 23.27 24.47
C GLU A 855 -9.59 21.91 25.19
N ALA A 856 -8.44 21.56 25.77
CA ALA A 856 -8.27 20.38 26.60
C ALA A 856 -9.15 20.41 27.87
N ARG A 857 -9.22 21.54 28.59
CA ARG A 857 -10.14 21.70 29.73
C ARG A 857 -11.62 21.60 29.33
N LEU A 858 -12.00 22.08 28.14
CA LEU A 858 -13.35 21.91 27.63
C LEU A 858 -13.66 20.46 27.27
N LEU A 859 -12.70 19.74 26.67
CA LEU A 859 -12.82 18.30 26.36
C LEU A 859 -12.95 17.47 27.63
N ASP A 860 -12.11 17.68 28.65
CA ASP A 860 -12.23 16.94 29.92
C ASP A 860 -13.52 17.31 30.67
N ARG A 861 -13.93 18.59 30.71
CA ARG A 861 -15.23 18.98 31.31
C ARG A 861 -16.42 18.32 30.59
N ASN A 862 -16.35 18.20 29.26
CA ASN A 862 -17.38 17.51 28.48
C ASN A 862 -17.35 15.99 28.71
N GLY A 863 -16.16 15.38 28.81
CA GLY A 863 -15.99 13.97 29.15
C GLY A 863 -16.46 13.64 30.57
N ALA A 864 -16.16 14.50 31.54
CA ALA A 864 -16.66 14.41 32.92
C ALA A 864 -18.19 14.53 32.95
N ARG A 865 -18.78 15.47 32.21
CA ARG A 865 -20.24 15.58 32.06
C ARG A 865 -20.85 14.31 31.46
N LYS A 866 -20.26 13.76 30.39
CA LYS A 866 -20.73 12.52 29.75
C LYS A 866 -20.69 11.32 30.71
N ARG A 867 -19.59 11.14 31.46
CA ARG A 867 -19.48 10.10 32.51
C ARG A 867 -20.56 10.27 33.60
N LEU A 868 -20.89 11.50 33.96
CA LEU A 868 -21.92 11.80 34.96
C LEU A 868 -23.34 11.49 34.43
N GLU A 869 -23.61 11.86 33.18
CA GLU A 869 -24.86 11.57 32.46
C GLU A 869 -25.07 10.07 32.22
N GLU A 870 -24.01 9.33 31.84
CA GLU A 870 -24.02 7.87 31.72
C GLU A 870 -24.33 7.19 33.06
N ARG A 871 -23.65 7.60 34.13
CA ARG A 871 -23.85 7.08 35.49
C ARG A 871 -25.23 7.44 36.05
N ASP A 872 -25.78 8.60 35.72
CA ASP A 872 -27.13 9.01 36.14
C ASP A 872 -28.21 8.28 35.34
N ALA A 873 -28.00 7.99 34.05
CA ALA A 873 -28.88 7.12 33.27
C ALA A 873 -28.84 5.66 33.77
N GLU A 874 -27.68 5.15 34.19
CA GLU A 874 -27.54 3.87 34.89
C GLU A 874 -28.29 3.88 36.23
N ASN A 875 -28.16 4.93 37.03
CA ASN A 875 -28.91 5.08 38.29
C ASN A 875 -30.42 5.15 38.06
N GLN A 876 -30.89 5.75 36.96
CA GLN A 876 -32.31 5.72 36.56
C GLN A 876 -32.77 4.30 36.17
N ARG A 877 -31.94 3.53 35.44
CA ARG A 877 -32.24 2.12 35.11
C ARG A 877 -32.31 1.25 36.37
N LEU A 878 -31.36 1.39 37.29
CA LEU A 878 -31.34 0.67 38.57
C LEU A 878 -32.55 1.05 39.45
N ARG A 879 -32.95 2.34 39.49
CA ARG A 879 -34.17 2.78 40.17
C ARG A 879 -35.43 2.15 39.54
N ALA A 880 -35.54 2.16 38.21
CA ALA A 880 -36.67 1.55 37.50
C ALA A 880 -36.73 0.01 37.68
N GLN A 881 -35.58 -0.66 37.83
CA GLN A 881 -35.53 -2.08 38.20
C GLN A 881 -35.99 -2.30 39.65
N LEU A 882 -35.48 -1.52 40.60
CA LEU A 882 -35.92 -1.59 42.01
C LEU A 882 -37.40 -1.21 42.19
N GLU A 883 -37.94 -0.33 41.37
CA GLU A 883 -39.36 0.03 41.35
C GLU A 883 -40.22 -1.11 40.76
N ARG A 884 -39.75 -1.78 39.70
CA ARG A 884 -40.40 -3.01 39.18
C ARG A 884 -40.38 -4.15 40.20
N GLU A 885 -39.28 -4.35 40.91
CA GLU A 885 -39.20 -5.36 41.98
C GLU A 885 -40.05 -4.99 43.20
N ARG A 886 -40.19 -3.69 43.53
CA ARG A 886 -41.17 -3.23 44.52
C ARG A 886 -42.60 -3.52 44.08
N VAL A 887 -43.01 -3.10 42.88
CA VAL A 887 -44.37 -3.39 42.36
C VAL A 887 -44.63 -4.90 42.30
N ARG A 888 -43.66 -5.71 41.88
CA ARG A 888 -43.73 -7.18 41.91
C ARG A 888 -43.93 -7.71 43.34
N LYS A 889 -43.22 -7.17 44.33
CA LYS A 889 -43.32 -7.58 45.74
C LYS A 889 -44.62 -7.10 46.39
N ASP A 890 -45.06 -5.88 46.10
CA ASP A 890 -46.28 -5.29 46.63
C ASP A 890 -47.51 -6.05 46.06
N MET A 891 -47.53 -6.35 44.75
CA MET A 891 -48.53 -7.26 44.18
C MET A 891 -48.47 -8.67 44.78
N SER A 892 -47.29 -9.20 45.07
CA SER A 892 -47.13 -10.49 45.79
C SER A 892 -47.61 -10.42 47.25
N THR A 893 -47.76 -9.22 47.82
CA THR A 893 -48.25 -9.01 49.19
C THR A 893 -49.77 -8.84 49.23
N ASP A 894 -50.36 -8.10 48.28
CA ASP A 894 -51.82 -7.92 48.17
C ASP A 894 -52.57 -9.25 47.96
N TYR A 895 -51.95 -10.24 47.28
CA TYR A 895 -52.52 -11.59 47.12
C TYR A 895 -52.38 -12.51 48.36
N SER A 896 -51.86 -12.02 49.49
CA SER A 896 -51.84 -12.74 50.78
C SER A 896 -52.41 -11.90 51.94
N GLY A 897 -53.25 -10.90 51.62
CA GLY A 897 -53.69 -9.85 52.55
C GLY A 897 -55.03 -10.04 53.26
N ASP A 898 -55.62 -11.25 53.30
CA ASP A 898 -56.91 -11.47 53.98
C ASP A 898 -56.95 -12.72 54.86
N ASN A 899 -56.31 -12.64 56.05
CA ASN A 899 -56.90 -13.12 57.29
C ASN A 899 -56.17 -12.67 58.56
N ASN A 900 -56.94 -12.60 59.66
CA ASN A 900 -56.53 -12.55 61.07
C ASN A 900 -55.66 -11.36 61.55
N ALA A 901 -56.30 -10.38 62.20
CA ALA A 901 -55.63 -9.34 62.97
C ALA A 901 -55.63 -9.68 64.48
N GLY A 902 -54.47 -9.60 65.15
CA GLY A 902 -54.45 -9.67 66.62
C GLY A 902 -53.07 -9.77 67.28
N LEU A 903 -52.71 -8.68 68.01
CA LEU A 903 -51.73 -8.65 69.13
C LEU A 903 -50.25 -9.01 68.80
N ALA A 904 -49.23 -8.60 69.58
CA ALA A 904 -48.96 -7.34 70.28
C ALA A 904 -47.49 -7.36 70.77
N ARG A 905 -46.76 -6.23 70.64
CA ARG A 905 -45.70 -5.77 71.58
C ARG A 905 -44.60 -6.76 72.03
N GLY A 906 -43.38 -6.63 71.48
CA GLY A 906 -42.18 -7.28 72.06
C GLY A 906 -40.85 -6.78 71.47
N GLN A 907 -39.81 -6.60 72.30
CA GLN A 907 -38.50 -6.05 71.90
C GLN A 907 -37.42 -7.13 71.68
N ASN A 908 -36.45 -6.80 70.82
CA ASN A 908 -35.00 -7.12 70.92
C ASN A 908 -34.40 -8.50 70.51
N LEU A 909 -33.22 -8.35 69.89
CA LEU A 909 -31.99 -9.20 69.93
C LEU A 909 -31.84 -10.51 69.07
N ARG A 910 -31.00 -10.36 68.03
CA ARG A 910 -29.76 -11.12 67.71
C ARG A 910 -29.81 -12.60 67.21
N MET A 911 -28.68 -12.99 66.57
CA MET A 911 -28.33 -14.30 65.97
C MET A 911 -29.12 -14.64 64.68
N ILE A 912 -28.55 -15.10 63.54
CA ILE A 912 -27.46 -16.04 63.14
C ILE A 912 -28.00 -17.45 62.80
N GLN A 913 -27.59 -17.94 61.62
CA GLN A 913 -27.93 -19.22 60.95
C GLN A 913 -29.43 -19.42 60.61
N GLY A 914 -29.82 -20.12 59.53
CA GLY A 914 -29.07 -20.51 58.32
C GLY A 914 -28.75 -22.00 58.15
N THR A 915 -29.69 -22.75 57.55
CA THR A 915 -29.51 -24.01 56.79
C THR A 915 -30.76 -24.28 55.91
N ALA A 916 -30.76 -25.35 55.09
CA ALA A 916 -31.70 -25.58 53.98
C ALA A 916 -32.67 -26.79 54.21
N HIS A 917 -33.12 -27.44 53.11
CA HIS A 917 -34.08 -28.57 53.00
C HIS A 917 -35.59 -28.21 53.15
N ASP A 918 -36.56 -28.85 52.45
CA ASP A 918 -36.56 -29.68 51.22
C ASP A 918 -38.01 -29.81 50.67
N SER A 919 -38.16 -30.30 49.42
CA SER A 919 -39.31 -31.04 48.87
C SER A 919 -40.67 -30.32 48.68
N GLY A 920 -41.51 -30.64 47.69
CA GLY A 920 -41.35 -31.60 46.58
C GLY A 920 -42.59 -31.70 45.66
N ASP A 921 -42.47 -32.47 44.58
CA ASP A 921 -43.51 -32.98 43.64
C ASP A 921 -44.38 -32.01 42.79
N GLY A 922 -44.81 -32.47 41.59
CA GLY A 922 -45.76 -31.68 40.77
C GLY A 922 -46.24 -32.14 39.36
N TYR A 923 -45.62 -33.12 38.66
CA TYR A 923 -46.01 -33.64 37.31
C TYR A 923 -45.91 -32.64 36.11
N GLY A 924 -45.70 -33.05 34.84
CA GLY A 924 -45.39 -34.39 34.28
C GLY A 924 -45.43 -34.47 32.73
N ASN A 925 -45.19 -35.69 32.19
CA ASN A 925 -45.37 -36.21 30.81
C ASN A 925 -44.33 -36.01 29.67
N HIS A 926 -43.67 -37.14 29.31
CA HIS A 926 -43.48 -37.75 27.96
C HIS A 926 -42.75 -36.97 26.83
N ARG A 927 -41.83 -37.56 26.03
CA ARG A 927 -41.56 -38.96 25.60
C ARG A 927 -40.04 -39.28 25.55
N ASP A 928 -39.58 -40.52 25.80
CA ASP A 928 -39.31 -41.64 24.84
C ASP A 928 -38.29 -41.23 23.73
N ASP A 929 -37.15 -41.89 23.43
CA ASP A 929 -36.53 -43.15 23.90
C ASP A 929 -34.99 -43.20 23.56
N ASP A 930 -34.33 -44.37 23.63
CA ASP A 930 -32.99 -44.77 23.11
C ASP A 930 -31.71 -44.60 23.99
N ASP A 931 -31.50 -45.59 24.87
CA ASP A 931 -30.17 -46.21 25.19
C ASP A 931 -29.76 -47.16 24.00
N PRO A 932 -28.56 -47.82 23.88
CA PRO A 932 -27.68 -48.32 24.96
C PRO A 932 -26.14 -48.23 24.74
N SER A 933 -25.34 -48.50 25.77
CA SER A 933 -24.53 -49.75 25.86
C SER A 933 -23.36 -49.73 26.86
N SER A 934 -23.47 -50.64 27.83
CA SER A 934 -22.43 -51.21 28.70
C SER A 934 -21.01 -51.43 28.10
N SER A 935 -19.99 -51.29 28.96
CA SER A 935 -18.81 -52.16 29.00
C SER A 935 -18.15 -52.17 30.39
N ASP A 936 -17.77 -53.34 30.90
CA ASP A 936 -17.12 -53.55 32.21
C ASP A 936 -15.62 -53.18 32.22
N GLY A 937 -15.01 -53.01 33.40
CA GLY A 937 -13.58 -52.66 33.51
C GLY A 937 -12.99 -52.66 34.94
N GLU A 938 -12.86 -53.86 35.52
CA GLU A 938 -11.98 -54.28 36.63
C GLU A 938 -11.32 -53.23 37.58
N GLY A 939 -11.57 -53.36 38.87
CA GLY A 939 -10.81 -52.67 39.93
C GLY A 939 -9.65 -53.50 40.48
N ILE A 940 -8.59 -52.85 40.97
CA ILE A 940 -7.46 -53.47 41.67
C ILE A 940 -7.20 -52.72 42.99
N CYS A 941 -7.31 -53.42 44.11
CA CYS A 941 -6.80 -52.95 45.40
C CYS A 941 -5.34 -53.39 45.57
N VAL A 942 -4.51 -52.54 46.20
CA VAL A 942 -3.19 -52.93 46.73
C VAL A 942 -3.02 -52.27 48.10
N ASP A 943 -2.96 -53.09 49.14
CA ASP A 943 -2.56 -52.64 50.48
C ASP A 943 -1.05 -52.34 50.52
N ILE A 944 -0.65 -51.23 51.15
CA ILE A 944 0.72 -51.00 51.60
C ILE A 944 0.70 -50.42 53.01
N GLU A 945 1.19 -51.21 53.98
CA GLU A 945 1.69 -50.69 55.25
C GLU A 945 3.10 -50.10 55.03
N VAL A 946 3.32 -48.82 55.35
CA VAL A 946 4.52 -48.22 56.00
C VAL A 946 4.20 -46.76 56.34
#